data_AF-A0A8J7BPJ5-F1
#
_entry.id   AF-A0A8J7BPJ5-F1
#
_cell.length_a   1.000
_cell.length_b   1.000
_cell.length_c   1.000
_cell.angle_alpha   90.00
_cell.angle_beta   90.00
_cell.angle_gamma   90.00
#
_symmetry.space_group_name_H-M   'P 1'
#
loop_
_entity.id
_entity.type
_entity.pdbx_description
1 polymer ?
#
loop_
_entity_poly.entity_id
_entity_poly.type
_entity_poly.pdbx_seq_one_letter_code
_entity_poly.pdbx_strand_id
1 'polypeptide(L)'
;MVTSPVQAQVASALPVTSDATGQYAPAWGQVSFASLPPFDSTGNLNVPEDADGQLDYNLSRSWQAGDSVLNVLKLGDVQDAFTLGSFTLGDAVRLGGVDPTILSLSNFSFLKEDTIAGLVNQIPAIARFKVSEVRPLYDLITQSSPNVAQTLSRMSNFRVWTEQPIAALAQLPEVGNLSLNHLDLSQYSFTQLPGLEQTTLSSIRDWKNLHLTQIPGLGNVPFSAFFNPGQFLGLIAIHDVTYGGDSAHQESRWTPTQHSITGSYEVGFHYECAQAQGCDYLELDSPFSLGSAGDPTQLHGARWIRGGNGVGTQMVPGGHGVLGTLNGGQEPTGRHPFGQAFKVVLTETDESTGTGKFGLYFRVCHRSAFVDLGCTPYFIGPVPWFSTHEKGKVLVGLTELPPPSGIQEPEILPEVQAMIHQYDPGTASDQNSQICQVDSTKLDALSRRVLTSLPSSKQAQALKMVPLIMQSCAKAGVSDPAQLAYILATAQHETDFWNTMDEYSRHHYDECGWGEGMIQVTWCDKKRFVLQRLGLSAYRGISDRRLTQPAIAADALCRGMKEGWYGHMRPLSQCIAGGKADYRCARQQVNGTDQWKLIGGYAQKFQKVLTFTGSKAATGTTALTCSSTSQGSGKGTGQLQNPIPGAPVTSEFGPRASPCAGCSSRHRGIDLGVASHTPVKAADGGTVVYSGWMSGYGETVIVEHGRGLMTLYAHNSKRLVKVGDAVSAGQIITRSGQSGAGTGPHLHITVIEGATPGNPYSGREVDPRKYIKF
;
A
#
# COMPACT_ATOMS: atom_id res chain seq x y z
N MET A 1 10.81 -37.28 -32.25
CA MET A 1 12.02 -37.54 -31.45
C MET A 1 11.91 -36.68 -30.21
N VAL A 2 11.72 -37.32 -29.06
CA VAL A 2 11.56 -36.65 -27.77
C VAL A 2 12.93 -36.10 -27.38
N THR A 3 13.14 -34.79 -27.51
CA THR A 3 14.29 -34.14 -26.90
C THR A 3 14.12 -34.25 -25.39
N SER A 4 15.05 -34.94 -24.72
CA SER A 4 15.16 -34.96 -23.27
C SER A 4 15.04 -33.55 -22.71
N PRO A 5 14.30 -33.32 -21.60
CA PRO A 5 14.26 -32.01 -20.99
C PRO A 5 15.67 -31.67 -20.55
N VAL A 6 16.24 -30.61 -21.12
CA VAL A 6 17.40 -29.94 -20.56
C VAL A 6 16.99 -29.60 -19.13
N GLN A 7 17.58 -30.26 -18.13
CA GLN A 7 17.44 -29.83 -16.75
C GLN A 7 17.86 -28.37 -16.73
N ALA A 8 16.90 -27.46 -16.52
CA ALA A 8 17.18 -26.04 -16.39
C ALA A 8 18.12 -25.90 -15.19
N GLN A 9 19.41 -25.71 -15.46
CA GLN A 9 20.40 -25.45 -14.43
C GLN A 9 20.08 -24.11 -13.79
N VAL A 10 20.17 -24.04 -12.46
CA VAL A 10 20.07 -22.78 -11.73
C VAL A 10 21.06 -21.80 -12.34
N ALA A 11 20.58 -20.63 -12.76
CA ALA A 11 21.43 -19.65 -13.41
C ALA A 11 22.51 -19.18 -12.42
N SER A 12 23.77 -19.19 -12.85
CA SER A 12 24.92 -18.75 -12.03
C SER A 12 24.96 -17.24 -11.77
N ALA A 13 24.06 -16.49 -12.39
CA ALA A 13 23.84 -15.07 -12.19
C ALA A 13 22.40 -14.70 -12.60
N LEU A 14 21.93 -13.55 -12.11
CA LEU A 14 20.65 -12.97 -12.55
C LEU A 14 20.64 -12.75 -14.07
N PRO A 15 19.62 -13.24 -14.79
CA PRO A 15 19.45 -12.93 -16.21
C PRO A 15 19.03 -11.46 -16.33
N VAL A 16 19.98 -10.56 -16.56
CA VAL A 16 19.73 -9.12 -16.75
C VAL A 16 20.16 -8.67 -18.15
N THR A 17 19.40 -7.76 -18.73
CA THR A 17 19.79 -6.96 -19.89
C THR A 17 20.17 -5.56 -19.43
N SER A 18 21.26 -5.01 -19.95
CA SER A 18 21.64 -3.61 -19.76
C SER A 18 21.21 -2.77 -20.95
N ASP A 19 20.60 -1.62 -20.73
CA ASP A 19 20.38 -0.64 -21.79
C ASP A 19 21.65 0.19 -22.08
N ALA A 20 21.60 1.01 -23.13
CA ALA A 20 22.71 1.86 -23.56
C ALA A 20 23.11 2.95 -22.52
N THR A 21 22.30 3.15 -21.47
CA THR A 21 22.56 4.08 -20.36
C THR A 21 23.15 3.39 -19.13
N GLY A 22 23.33 2.07 -19.18
CA GLY A 22 23.86 1.28 -18.07
C GLY A 22 22.82 0.90 -17.01
N GLN A 23 21.52 1.13 -17.26
CA GLN A 23 20.46 0.59 -16.41
C GLN A 23 20.25 -0.89 -16.72
N TYR A 24 20.15 -1.72 -15.67
CA TYR A 24 19.86 -3.15 -15.83
C TYR A 24 18.41 -3.46 -15.51
N ALA A 25 17.80 -4.30 -16.35
CA ALA A 25 16.47 -4.86 -16.16
C ALA A 25 16.56 -6.39 -16.23
N PRO A 26 15.66 -7.14 -15.58
CA PRO A 26 15.56 -8.58 -15.82
C PRO A 26 15.32 -8.85 -17.32
N ALA A 27 15.99 -9.87 -17.85
CA ALA A 27 15.84 -10.33 -19.22
C ALA A 27 14.51 -11.10 -19.39
N TRP A 28 13.37 -10.42 -19.19
CA TRP A 28 12.04 -11.05 -19.22
C TRP A 28 11.67 -11.70 -20.55
N GLY A 29 12.35 -11.33 -21.63
CA GLY A 29 12.24 -12.02 -22.92
C GLY A 29 12.92 -13.40 -22.97
N GLN A 30 13.72 -13.74 -21.96
CA GLN A 30 14.48 -14.99 -21.85
C GLN A 30 13.97 -15.92 -20.74
N VAL A 31 12.97 -15.48 -19.96
CA VAL A 31 12.40 -16.25 -18.84
C VAL A 31 10.96 -16.62 -19.18
N SER A 32 10.60 -17.88 -19.01
CA SER A 32 9.25 -18.43 -19.17
C SER A 32 9.00 -19.48 -18.08
N PHE A 33 7.77 -19.96 -17.94
CA PHE A 33 7.49 -21.04 -16.97
C PHE A 33 8.27 -22.32 -17.31
N ALA A 34 8.46 -22.61 -18.59
CA ALA A 34 9.23 -23.77 -19.04
C ALA A 34 10.74 -23.64 -18.81
N SER A 35 11.25 -22.41 -18.70
CA SER A 35 12.67 -22.18 -18.39
C SER A 35 12.97 -22.24 -16.89
N LEU A 36 11.95 -22.29 -16.03
CA LEU A 36 12.16 -22.39 -14.58
C LEU A 36 12.63 -23.81 -14.20
N PRO A 37 13.63 -23.92 -13.30
CA PRO A 37 14.00 -25.19 -12.68
C PRO A 37 12.81 -25.90 -12.00
N PRO A 38 12.90 -27.20 -11.76
CA PRO A 38 11.90 -27.92 -10.97
C PRO A 38 11.91 -27.49 -9.50
N PHE A 39 10.86 -27.81 -8.75
CA PHE A 39 10.81 -27.56 -7.30
C PHE A 39 11.97 -28.25 -6.58
N ASP A 40 12.54 -27.57 -5.58
CA ASP A 40 13.65 -28.09 -4.78
C ASP A 40 13.17 -28.86 -3.53
N SER A 41 11.91 -28.65 -3.15
CA SER A 41 11.32 -29.29 -1.98
C SER A 41 9.92 -29.82 -2.25
N THR A 42 9.57 -30.88 -1.52
CA THR A 42 8.23 -31.46 -1.51
C THR A 42 7.29 -30.58 -0.69
N GLY A 43 6.07 -30.38 -1.19
CA GLY A 43 5.04 -29.65 -0.47
C GLY A 43 3.64 -30.09 -0.82
N ASN A 44 2.67 -29.61 -0.05
CA ASN A 44 1.26 -29.83 -0.31
C ASN A 44 0.45 -28.60 0.09
N LEU A 45 -0.68 -28.46 -0.59
CA LEU A 45 -1.74 -27.54 -0.26
C LEU A 45 -2.99 -28.38 -0.11
N ASN A 46 -3.52 -28.46 1.10
CA ASN A 46 -4.82 -29.05 1.37
C ASN A 46 -5.75 -27.94 1.83
N VAL A 47 -6.82 -27.72 1.09
CA VAL A 47 -7.85 -26.76 1.49
C VAL A 47 -8.95 -27.51 2.24
N PRO A 48 -9.36 -27.04 3.43
CA PRO A 48 -10.50 -27.59 4.15
C PRO A 48 -11.74 -27.68 3.24
N GLU A 49 -12.50 -28.78 3.30
CA GLU A 49 -13.64 -29.04 2.40
C GLU A 49 -14.72 -27.94 2.43
N ASP A 50 -14.85 -27.24 3.57
CA ASP A 50 -15.77 -26.11 3.75
C ASP A 50 -15.34 -24.83 3.02
N ALA A 51 -14.03 -24.66 2.75
CA ALA A 51 -13.49 -23.57 1.96
C ALA A 51 -13.51 -23.86 0.45
N ASP A 52 -13.45 -25.13 0.03
CA ASP A 52 -13.45 -25.53 -1.38
C ASP A 52 -14.76 -25.17 -2.10
N GLY A 53 -15.90 -25.22 -1.38
CA GLY A 53 -17.21 -24.84 -1.92
C GLY A 53 -17.39 -23.34 -2.25
N GLN A 54 -16.50 -22.47 -1.78
CA GLN A 54 -16.50 -21.02 -2.06
C GLN A 54 -15.51 -20.61 -3.16
N LEU A 55 -14.67 -21.54 -3.61
CA LEU A 55 -13.61 -21.31 -4.58
C LEU A 55 -14.09 -21.71 -5.98
N ASP A 56 -13.67 -20.94 -6.99
CA ASP A 56 -14.03 -21.20 -8.39
C ASP A 56 -13.10 -22.21 -9.08
N TYR A 57 -12.11 -22.74 -8.35
CA TYR A 57 -11.29 -23.88 -8.75
C TYR A 57 -10.64 -24.57 -7.55
N ASN A 58 -10.26 -25.83 -7.73
CA ASN A 58 -9.68 -26.66 -6.69
C ASN A 58 -8.22 -26.21 -6.43
N LEU A 59 -7.94 -25.78 -5.21
CA LEU A 59 -6.60 -25.36 -4.80
C LEU A 59 -5.75 -26.54 -4.30
N SER A 60 -6.37 -27.63 -3.90
CA SER A 60 -5.68 -28.77 -3.33
C SER A 60 -4.75 -29.44 -4.34
N ARG A 61 -3.51 -29.71 -3.92
CA ARG A 61 -2.44 -30.33 -4.71
C ARG A 61 -1.24 -30.69 -3.84
N SER A 62 -0.41 -31.59 -4.35
CA SER A 62 0.91 -31.90 -3.79
C SER A 62 1.95 -31.90 -4.90
N TRP A 63 3.19 -31.60 -4.53
CA TRP A 63 4.34 -31.67 -5.43
C TRP A 63 5.53 -32.28 -4.70
N GLN A 64 6.44 -32.86 -5.46
CA GLN A 64 7.70 -33.43 -4.99
C GLN A 64 8.88 -32.60 -5.49
N ALA A 65 9.99 -32.68 -4.78
CA ALA A 65 11.26 -32.18 -5.30
C ALA A 65 11.56 -32.85 -6.66
N GLY A 66 11.91 -32.05 -7.67
CA GLY A 66 12.09 -32.49 -9.04
C GLY A 66 10.88 -32.30 -9.96
N ASP A 67 9.69 -32.00 -9.43
CA ASP A 67 8.52 -31.71 -10.25
C ASP A 67 8.66 -30.38 -11.01
N SER A 68 8.23 -30.35 -12.27
CA SER A 68 8.18 -29.12 -13.06
C SER A 68 7.07 -28.20 -12.58
N VAL A 69 7.34 -26.89 -12.53
CA VAL A 69 6.33 -25.85 -12.27
C VAL A 69 5.11 -25.96 -13.18
N LEU A 70 5.31 -26.43 -14.43
CA LEU A 70 4.24 -26.56 -15.41
C LEU A 70 3.19 -27.62 -15.02
N ASN A 71 3.59 -28.61 -14.21
CA ASN A 71 2.73 -29.72 -13.77
C ASN A 71 2.08 -29.45 -12.41
N VAL A 72 2.55 -28.43 -11.67
CA VAL A 72 2.06 -28.13 -10.31
C VAL A 72 1.19 -26.88 -10.31
N LEU A 73 1.63 -25.82 -11.00
CA LEU A 73 0.86 -24.58 -11.09
C LEU A 73 -0.31 -24.76 -12.05
N LYS A 74 -1.47 -24.31 -11.59
CA LYS A 74 -2.71 -24.22 -12.37
C LYS A 74 -2.87 -22.81 -12.91
N LEU A 75 -3.64 -22.64 -13.99
CA LEU A 75 -3.86 -21.33 -14.60
C LEU A 75 -4.46 -20.31 -13.61
N GLY A 76 -5.31 -20.78 -12.69
CA GLY A 76 -5.88 -19.95 -11.63
C GLY A 76 -4.84 -19.35 -10.68
N ASP A 77 -3.74 -20.05 -10.40
CA ASP A 77 -2.73 -19.62 -9.42
C ASP A 77 -1.96 -18.39 -9.89
N VAL A 78 -1.78 -18.28 -11.21
CA VAL A 78 -0.98 -17.23 -11.86
C VAL A 78 -1.85 -16.22 -12.60
N GLN A 79 -3.18 -16.39 -12.62
CA GLN A 79 -4.10 -15.50 -13.31
C GLN A 79 -3.96 -14.04 -12.86
N ASP A 80 -3.93 -13.80 -11.56
CA ASP A 80 -3.96 -12.44 -11.01
C ASP A 80 -2.73 -11.62 -11.38
N ALA A 81 -1.60 -12.30 -11.62
CA ALA A 81 -0.33 -11.66 -11.93
C ALA A 81 -0.01 -11.61 -13.43
N PHE A 82 -0.43 -12.63 -14.18
CA PHE A 82 -0.10 -12.77 -15.61
C PHE A 82 -1.29 -12.49 -16.53
N THR A 83 -2.48 -12.22 -15.99
CA THR A 83 -3.71 -11.91 -16.74
C THR A 83 -4.07 -12.94 -17.81
N LEU A 84 -3.79 -14.21 -17.56
CA LEU A 84 -3.94 -15.32 -18.50
C LEU A 84 -5.35 -15.45 -19.10
N GLY A 85 -6.39 -15.07 -18.38
CA GLY A 85 -7.78 -15.20 -18.78
C GLY A 85 -8.13 -14.44 -20.06
N SER A 86 -7.46 -13.32 -20.33
CA SER A 86 -7.61 -12.57 -21.59
C SER A 86 -6.72 -13.07 -22.72
N PHE A 87 -5.77 -13.96 -22.42
CA PHE A 87 -4.87 -14.54 -23.41
C PHE A 87 -5.63 -15.54 -24.27
N THR A 88 -5.35 -15.57 -25.58
CA THR A 88 -5.99 -16.53 -26.48
C THR A 88 -5.16 -17.80 -26.64
N LEU A 89 -5.78 -18.92 -27.02
CA LEU A 89 -5.05 -20.15 -27.38
C LEU A 89 -4.08 -19.90 -28.53
N GLY A 90 -4.46 -19.07 -29.51
CA GLY A 90 -3.59 -18.68 -30.62
C GLY A 90 -2.38 -17.86 -30.17
N ASP A 91 -2.54 -16.99 -29.16
CA ASP A 91 -1.41 -16.26 -28.58
C ASP A 91 -0.43 -17.19 -27.86
N ALA A 92 -0.93 -18.19 -27.12
CA ALA A 92 -0.09 -19.19 -26.45
C ALA A 92 0.75 -20.01 -27.44
N VAL A 93 0.14 -20.45 -28.53
CA VAL A 93 0.83 -21.18 -29.60
C VAL A 93 1.87 -20.30 -30.28
N ARG A 94 1.45 -19.10 -30.74
CA ARG A 94 2.29 -18.18 -31.52
C ARG A 94 3.47 -17.65 -30.71
N LEU A 95 3.22 -17.16 -29.49
CA LEU A 95 4.25 -16.57 -28.63
C LEU A 95 5.10 -17.64 -27.93
N GLY A 96 4.55 -18.84 -27.73
CA GLY A 96 5.29 -20.01 -27.24
C GLY A 96 6.19 -20.67 -28.29
N GLY A 97 6.23 -20.14 -29.53
CA GLY A 97 7.05 -20.66 -30.62
C GLY A 97 6.62 -22.02 -31.14
N VAL A 98 5.34 -22.38 -30.96
CA VAL A 98 4.80 -23.66 -31.45
C VAL A 98 4.17 -23.43 -32.82
N ASP A 99 4.48 -24.32 -33.77
CA ASP A 99 3.87 -24.27 -35.10
C ASP A 99 2.41 -24.75 -35.02
N PRO A 100 1.42 -23.90 -35.37
CA PRO A 100 0.00 -24.26 -35.30
C PRO A 100 -0.39 -25.36 -36.30
N THR A 101 0.40 -25.60 -37.35
CA THR A 101 0.08 -26.58 -38.40
C THR A 101 0.34 -28.02 -37.98
N ILE A 102 1.23 -28.23 -37.02
CA ILE A 102 1.57 -29.55 -36.48
C ILE A 102 0.85 -29.87 -35.17
N LEU A 103 0.13 -28.88 -34.60
CA LEU A 103 -0.68 -29.09 -33.41
C LEU A 103 -1.97 -29.80 -33.78
N SER A 104 -2.25 -30.89 -33.06
CA SER A 104 -3.51 -31.62 -33.16
C SER A 104 -4.48 -31.20 -32.06
N LEU A 105 -5.77 -31.43 -32.28
CA LEU A 105 -6.79 -31.21 -31.24
C LEU A 105 -6.55 -32.09 -30.01
N SER A 106 -5.91 -33.25 -30.14
CA SER A 106 -5.56 -34.13 -29.01
C SER A 106 -4.58 -33.51 -28.02
N ASN A 107 -3.83 -32.48 -28.42
CA ASN A 107 -2.94 -31.76 -27.52
C ASN A 107 -3.69 -30.86 -26.52
N PHE A 108 -4.97 -30.60 -26.74
CA PHE A 108 -5.82 -29.79 -25.88
C PHE A 108 -6.71 -30.71 -25.04
N SER A 109 -6.19 -31.18 -23.91
CA SER A 109 -6.86 -32.18 -23.07
C SER A 109 -8.29 -31.81 -22.63
N PHE A 110 -8.59 -30.52 -22.48
CA PHE A 110 -9.92 -30.03 -22.14
C PHE A 110 -10.97 -30.25 -23.24
N LEU A 111 -10.56 -30.40 -24.51
CA LEU A 111 -11.48 -30.69 -25.61
C LEU A 111 -11.99 -32.13 -25.58
N LYS A 112 -11.21 -33.05 -25.02
CA LYS A 112 -11.50 -34.50 -25.11
C LYS A 112 -12.84 -34.87 -24.48
N GLU A 113 -13.12 -34.34 -23.30
CA GLU A 113 -14.35 -34.67 -22.55
C GLU A 113 -15.50 -33.68 -22.84
N ASP A 114 -15.30 -32.71 -23.74
CA ASP A 114 -16.32 -31.73 -24.06
C ASP A 114 -17.40 -32.29 -24.98
N THR A 115 -18.55 -31.64 -25.01
CA THR A 115 -19.70 -31.98 -25.85
C THR A 115 -19.89 -30.94 -26.95
N ILE A 116 -20.68 -31.24 -27.99
CA ILE A 116 -20.99 -30.22 -29.03
C ILE A 116 -21.62 -28.97 -28.41
N ALA A 117 -22.55 -29.12 -27.46
CA ALA A 117 -23.17 -28.01 -26.77
C ALA A 117 -22.17 -27.23 -25.89
N GLY A 118 -21.30 -27.95 -25.16
CA GLY A 118 -20.22 -27.34 -24.39
C GLY A 118 -19.24 -26.56 -25.26
N LEU A 119 -18.88 -27.12 -26.43
CA LEU A 119 -17.96 -26.50 -27.37
C LEU A 119 -18.52 -25.20 -27.95
N VAL A 120 -19.81 -25.15 -28.27
CA VAL A 120 -20.49 -23.92 -28.72
C VAL A 120 -20.46 -22.83 -27.65
N ASN A 121 -20.59 -23.22 -26.38
CA ASN A 121 -20.52 -22.27 -25.26
C ASN A 121 -19.08 -21.75 -25.05
N GLN A 122 -18.08 -22.63 -25.14
CA GLN A 122 -16.66 -22.28 -24.93
C GLN A 122 -16.07 -21.51 -26.12
N ILE A 123 -16.52 -21.81 -27.34
CA ILE A 123 -16.04 -21.23 -28.61
C ILE A 123 -17.25 -20.63 -29.37
N PRO A 124 -17.77 -19.46 -28.98
CA PRO A 124 -18.96 -18.89 -29.60
C PRO A 124 -18.86 -18.69 -31.11
N ALA A 125 -17.63 -18.49 -31.62
CA ALA A 125 -17.38 -18.36 -33.05
C ALA A 125 -17.76 -19.61 -33.86
N ILE A 126 -17.73 -20.81 -33.25
CA ILE A 126 -18.07 -22.07 -33.94
C ILE A 126 -19.57 -22.17 -34.24
N ALA A 127 -20.40 -21.49 -33.46
CA ALA A 127 -21.86 -21.57 -33.47
C ALA A 127 -22.48 -21.27 -34.84
N ARG A 128 -21.86 -20.36 -35.60
CA ARG A 128 -22.34 -19.87 -36.91
C ARG A 128 -21.90 -20.71 -38.10
N PHE A 129 -20.88 -21.55 -37.93
CA PHE A 129 -20.39 -22.40 -39.02
C PHE A 129 -21.38 -23.53 -39.27
N LYS A 130 -21.44 -23.97 -40.53
CA LYS A 130 -22.20 -25.16 -40.89
C LYS A 130 -21.45 -26.40 -40.45
N VAL A 131 -22.17 -27.48 -40.17
CA VAL A 131 -21.50 -28.73 -39.80
C VAL A 131 -20.62 -29.27 -40.94
N SER A 132 -21.03 -29.10 -42.20
CA SER A 132 -20.22 -29.46 -43.37
C SER A 132 -18.88 -28.71 -43.46
N GLU A 133 -18.77 -27.54 -42.83
CA GLU A 133 -17.57 -26.70 -42.84
C GLU A 133 -16.60 -27.05 -41.70
N VAL A 134 -17.05 -27.79 -40.68
CA VAL A 134 -16.26 -28.15 -39.50
C VAL A 134 -16.07 -29.65 -39.45
N ARG A 135 -14.98 -30.12 -40.06
CA ARG A 135 -14.70 -31.54 -40.25
C ARG A 135 -14.77 -32.39 -38.97
N PRO A 136 -14.18 -31.98 -37.82
CA PRO A 136 -14.28 -32.76 -36.60
C PRO A 136 -15.74 -32.99 -36.16
N LEU A 137 -16.60 -31.99 -36.26
CA LEU A 137 -18.01 -32.11 -35.83
C LEU A 137 -18.85 -32.93 -36.81
N TYR A 138 -18.57 -32.80 -38.11
CA TYR A 138 -19.18 -33.66 -39.13
C TYR A 138 -18.84 -35.14 -38.88
N ASP A 139 -17.56 -35.43 -38.66
CA ASP A 139 -17.10 -36.80 -38.37
C ASP A 139 -17.70 -37.31 -37.05
N LEU A 140 -17.77 -36.48 -36.01
CA LEU A 140 -18.40 -36.84 -34.75
C LEU A 140 -19.86 -37.27 -34.95
N ILE A 141 -20.67 -36.45 -35.61
CA ILE A 141 -22.11 -36.74 -35.81
C ILE A 141 -22.32 -37.99 -36.68
N THR A 142 -21.45 -38.22 -37.67
CA THR A 142 -21.56 -39.38 -38.55
C THR A 142 -21.05 -40.68 -37.93
N GLN A 143 -20.05 -40.61 -37.04
CA GLN A 143 -19.41 -41.78 -36.44
C GLN A 143 -20.02 -42.18 -35.08
N SER A 144 -20.59 -41.25 -34.31
CA SER A 144 -21.09 -41.51 -32.94
C SER A 144 -22.31 -42.44 -32.89
N SER A 145 -23.13 -42.47 -33.94
CA SER A 145 -24.11 -43.55 -34.16
C SER A 145 -24.77 -43.46 -35.54
N PRO A 146 -24.91 -44.57 -36.29
CA PRO A 146 -25.68 -44.60 -37.54
C PRO A 146 -27.09 -44.05 -37.39
N ASN A 147 -27.65 -44.15 -36.18
CA ASN A 147 -29.00 -43.69 -35.85
C ASN A 147 -29.11 -42.17 -35.71
N VAL A 148 -28.06 -41.44 -35.29
CA VAL A 148 -28.16 -39.98 -35.05
C VAL A 148 -28.27 -39.25 -36.38
N ALA A 149 -27.33 -39.48 -37.30
CA ALA A 149 -27.35 -38.88 -38.64
C ALA A 149 -28.60 -39.29 -39.45
N GLN A 150 -29.04 -40.55 -39.32
CA GLN A 150 -30.29 -41.01 -39.95
C GLN A 150 -31.54 -40.37 -39.33
N THR A 151 -31.57 -40.18 -38.02
CA THR A 151 -32.69 -39.53 -37.32
C THR A 151 -32.79 -38.05 -37.70
N LEU A 152 -31.66 -37.33 -37.72
CA LEU A 152 -31.60 -35.94 -38.17
C LEU A 152 -32.10 -35.78 -39.61
N SER A 153 -31.72 -36.69 -40.49
CA SER A 153 -32.15 -36.69 -41.90
C SER A 153 -33.66 -36.93 -42.08
N ARG A 154 -34.32 -37.56 -41.09
CA ARG A 154 -35.78 -37.81 -41.07
C ARG A 154 -36.59 -36.68 -40.44
N MET A 155 -35.97 -35.83 -39.62
CA MET A 155 -36.62 -34.67 -39.05
C MET A 155 -36.93 -33.64 -40.14
N SER A 156 -38.20 -33.26 -40.29
CA SER A 156 -38.65 -32.33 -41.34
C SER A 156 -37.92 -30.98 -41.33
N ASN A 157 -37.47 -30.54 -40.16
CA ASN A 157 -36.77 -29.27 -39.96
C ASN A 157 -35.27 -29.34 -40.33
N PHE A 158 -34.71 -30.55 -40.52
CA PHE A 158 -33.27 -30.79 -40.67
C PHE A 158 -32.93 -31.67 -41.89
N ARG A 159 -33.77 -31.67 -42.94
CA ARG A 159 -33.58 -32.50 -44.16
C ARG A 159 -32.19 -32.40 -44.79
N VAL A 160 -31.44 -31.32 -44.53
CA VAL A 160 -30.01 -31.20 -44.82
C VAL A 160 -29.27 -30.70 -43.58
N TRP A 161 -29.16 -31.57 -42.56
CA TRP A 161 -28.56 -31.22 -41.25
C TRP A 161 -27.12 -30.72 -41.37
N THR A 162 -26.38 -31.17 -42.39
CA THR A 162 -24.99 -30.74 -42.65
C THR A 162 -24.89 -29.25 -42.96
N GLU A 163 -25.93 -28.66 -43.55
CA GLU A 163 -25.98 -27.23 -43.91
C GLU A 163 -26.53 -26.34 -42.78
N GLN A 164 -26.91 -26.95 -41.66
CA GLN A 164 -27.42 -26.19 -40.52
C GLN A 164 -26.27 -25.61 -39.69
N PRO A 165 -26.47 -24.42 -39.09
CA PRO A 165 -25.54 -23.88 -38.12
C PRO A 165 -25.36 -24.84 -36.96
N ILE A 166 -24.13 -24.99 -36.47
CA ILE A 166 -23.81 -25.85 -35.32
C ILE A 166 -24.65 -25.46 -34.10
N ALA A 167 -24.94 -24.17 -33.90
CA ALA A 167 -25.80 -23.69 -32.81
C ALA A 167 -27.21 -24.31 -32.81
N ALA A 168 -27.80 -24.54 -33.99
CA ALA A 168 -29.15 -25.09 -34.10
C ALA A 168 -29.17 -26.58 -33.74
N LEU A 169 -28.12 -27.31 -34.12
CA LEU A 169 -27.99 -28.72 -33.81
C LEU A 169 -27.55 -28.98 -32.37
N ALA A 170 -26.73 -28.10 -31.80
CA ALA A 170 -26.28 -28.19 -30.40
C ALA A 170 -27.45 -28.12 -29.39
N GLN A 171 -28.58 -27.53 -29.77
CA GLN A 171 -29.79 -27.49 -28.93
C GLN A 171 -30.55 -28.83 -28.87
N LEU A 172 -30.28 -29.76 -29.80
CA LEU A 172 -30.89 -31.08 -29.81
C LEU A 172 -30.14 -31.99 -28.82
N PRO A 173 -30.78 -32.57 -27.79
CA PRO A 173 -30.08 -33.38 -26.79
C PRO A 173 -29.25 -34.53 -27.39
N GLU A 174 -29.75 -35.18 -28.43
CA GLU A 174 -29.10 -36.30 -29.14
C GLU A 174 -27.79 -35.90 -29.85
N VAL A 175 -27.62 -34.61 -30.16
CA VAL A 175 -26.45 -34.07 -30.87
C VAL A 175 -25.59 -33.23 -29.94
N GLY A 176 -26.22 -32.34 -29.18
CA GLY A 176 -25.56 -31.47 -28.21
C GLY A 176 -24.76 -32.24 -27.17
N ASN A 177 -25.22 -33.43 -26.74
CA ASN A 177 -24.54 -34.27 -25.75
C ASN A 177 -23.46 -35.19 -26.34
N LEU A 178 -23.25 -35.20 -27.67
CA LEU A 178 -22.17 -35.98 -28.27
C LEU A 178 -20.84 -35.44 -27.78
N SER A 179 -20.04 -36.33 -27.18
CA SER A 179 -18.72 -35.98 -26.65
C SER A 179 -17.62 -36.26 -27.67
N LEU A 180 -16.65 -35.36 -27.72
CA LEU A 180 -15.47 -35.48 -28.59
C LEU A 180 -14.59 -36.69 -28.25
N ASN A 181 -14.76 -37.34 -27.09
CA ASN A 181 -14.03 -38.54 -26.71
C ASN A 181 -14.31 -39.74 -27.64
N HIS A 182 -15.38 -39.70 -28.43
CA HIS A 182 -15.69 -40.69 -29.47
C HIS A 182 -14.88 -40.48 -30.76
N LEU A 183 -14.05 -39.43 -30.84
CA LEU A 183 -13.15 -39.18 -31.95
C LEU A 183 -11.69 -39.33 -31.54
N ASP A 184 -10.89 -39.81 -32.50
CA ASP A 184 -9.45 -39.70 -32.43
C ASP A 184 -9.02 -38.27 -32.80
N LEU A 185 -8.92 -37.41 -31.78
CA LEU A 185 -8.55 -36.00 -31.93
C LEU A 185 -7.14 -35.77 -32.50
N SER A 186 -6.31 -36.82 -32.61
CA SER A 186 -4.98 -36.70 -33.21
C SER A 186 -5.03 -36.50 -34.73
N GLN A 187 -6.16 -36.84 -35.36
CA GLN A 187 -6.37 -36.74 -36.81
C GLN A 187 -6.76 -35.33 -37.27
N TYR A 188 -7.05 -34.44 -36.33
CA TYR A 188 -7.54 -33.09 -36.61
C TYR A 188 -6.53 -32.04 -36.16
N SER A 189 -6.22 -31.10 -37.04
CA SER A 189 -5.31 -29.99 -36.72
C SER A 189 -6.01 -28.91 -35.89
N PHE A 190 -5.23 -28.14 -35.15
CA PHE A 190 -5.66 -26.97 -34.39
C PHE A 190 -6.48 -25.96 -35.22
N THR A 191 -6.10 -25.78 -36.50
CA THR A 191 -6.76 -24.87 -37.44
C THR A 191 -8.09 -25.39 -38.00
N GLN A 192 -8.38 -26.68 -37.87
CA GLN A 192 -9.62 -27.30 -38.38
C GLN A 192 -10.83 -27.08 -37.47
N LEU A 193 -10.64 -26.43 -36.32
CA LEU A 193 -11.72 -26.02 -35.43
C LEU A 193 -11.86 -24.48 -35.43
N PRO A 194 -12.76 -23.91 -36.25
CA PRO A 194 -12.85 -22.46 -36.39
C PRO A 194 -13.17 -21.77 -35.07
N GLY A 195 -12.46 -20.68 -34.78
CA GLY A 195 -12.65 -19.90 -33.56
C GLY A 195 -11.77 -20.35 -32.38
N LEU A 196 -11.17 -21.54 -32.43
CA LEU A 196 -10.36 -22.07 -31.33
C LEU A 196 -9.14 -21.18 -31.05
N GLU A 197 -8.48 -20.69 -32.10
CA GLU A 197 -7.35 -19.74 -31.98
C GLU A 197 -7.72 -18.45 -31.24
N GLN A 198 -8.93 -17.92 -31.47
CA GLN A 198 -9.40 -16.67 -30.87
C GLN A 198 -10.06 -16.89 -29.50
N THR A 199 -10.16 -18.13 -29.06
CA THR A 199 -10.78 -18.50 -27.79
C THR A 199 -9.86 -18.05 -26.65
N THR A 200 -10.40 -17.23 -25.75
CA THR A 200 -9.68 -16.78 -24.56
C THR A 200 -9.60 -17.90 -23.54
N LEU A 201 -8.51 -18.01 -22.77
CA LEU A 201 -8.38 -19.05 -21.76
C LEU A 201 -9.53 -19.01 -20.75
N SER A 202 -10.03 -17.82 -20.42
CA SER A 202 -11.17 -17.66 -19.50
C SER A 202 -12.52 -18.19 -20.00
N SER A 203 -12.68 -18.43 -21.31
CA SER A 203 -13.92 -19.01 -21.85
C SER A 203 -13.89 -20.53 -21.86
N ILE A 204 -12.73 -21.15 -21.60
CA ILE A 204 -12.61 -22.59 -21.46
C ILE A 204 -13.26 -23.01 -20.14
N ARG A 205 -14.04 -24.09 -20.19
CA ARG A 205 -14.69 -24.64 -19.00
C ARG A 205 -13.62 -25.10 -18.00
N ASP A 206 -13.83 -24.75 -16.74
CA ASP A 206 -12.96 -25.11 -15.62
C ASP A 206 -11.48 -24.72 -15.85
N TRP A 207 -11.22 -23.68 -16.67
CA TRP A 207 -9.89 -23.32 -17.13
C TRP A 207 -8.89 -23.05 -16.00
N LYS A 208 -9.34 -22.48 -14.88
CA LYS A 208 -8.50 -22.22 -13.71
C LYS A 208 -7.93 -23.50 -13.09
N ASN A 209 -8.57 -24.65 -13.28
CA ASN A 209 -8.07 -25.96 -12.84
C ASN A 209 -7.02 -26.56 -13.77
N LEU A 210 -6.89 -26.05 -15.00
CA LEU A 210 -5.93 -26.58 -15.96
C LEU A 210 -4.51 -26.27 -15.51
N HIS A 211 -3.61 -27.22 -15.68
CA HIS A 211 -2.17 -27.01 -15.53
C HIS A 211 -1.61 -26.26 -16.73
N LEU A 212 -0.48 -25.57 -16.54
CA LEU A 212 0.19 -24.84 -17.62
C LEU A 212 0.58 -25.77 -18.79
N THR A 213 0.88 -27.05 -18.53
CA THR A 213 1.16 -28.05 -19.58
C THR A 213 -0.04 -28.38 -20.46
N GLN A 214 -1.27 -28.16 -19.98
CA GLN A 214 -2.48 -28.50 -20.72
C GLN A 214 -2.85 -27.46 -21.78
N ILE A 215 -2.14 -26.32 -21.81
CA ILE A 215 -2.23 -25.32 -22.88
C ILE A 215 -0.93 -25.36 -23.70
N PRO A 216 -0.95 -25.96 -24.90
CA PRO A 216 0.22 -26.02 -25.77
C PRO A 216 0.86 -24.65 -26.01
N GLY A 217 2.19 -24.57 -25.85
CA GLY A 217 2.97 -23.35 -26.04
C GLY A 217 2.97 -22.36 -24.87
N LEU A 218 1.94 -22.37 -24.00
CA LEU A 218 1.81 -21.38 -22.91
C LEU A 218 3.01 -21.36 -21.97
N GLY A 219 3.54 -22.53 -21.62
CA GLY A 219 4.72 -22.64 -20.75
C GLY A 219 5.97 -21.95 -21.34
N ASN A 220 6.08 -21.85 -22.66
CA ASN A 220 7.22 -21.24 -23.35
C ASN A 220 7.05 -19.74 -23.59
N VAL A 221 5.87 -19.17 -23.33
CA VAL A 221 5.62 -17.75 -23.52
C VAL A 221 6.54 -16.94 -22.59
N PRO A 222 7.36 -16.02 -23.12
CA PRO A 222 8.23 -15.19 -22.29
C PRO A 222 7.43 -14.31 -21.33
N PHE A 223 7.95 -14.11 -20.12
CA PHE A 223 7.29 -13.30 -19.11
C PHE A 223 7.03 -11.85 -19.56
N SER A 224 7.88 -11.31 -20.43
CA SER A 224 7.68 -10.00 -21.06
C SER A 224 6.40 -9.87 -21.89
N ALA A 225 5.76 -10.98 -22.26
CA ALA A 225 4.51 -10.97 -23.00
C ALA A 225 3.28 -10.77 -22.10
N PHE A 226 3.40 -11.01 -20.79
CA PHE A 226 2.28 -10.90 -19.85
C PHE A 226 2.21 -9.56 -19.13
N PHE A 227 3.34 -8.88 -18.93
CA PHE A 227 3.40 -7.59 -18.26
C PHE A 227 4.47 -6.69 -18.90
N ASN A 228 4.29 -5.37 -18.80
CA ASN A 228 5.23 -4.42 -19.40
C ASN A 228 6.57 -4.46 -18.64
N PRO A 229 7.70 -4.84 -19.29
CA PRO A 229 9.01 -4.91 -18.64
C PRO A 229 9.43 -3.60 -17.97
N GLY A 230 9.00 -2.45 -18.52
CA GLY A 230 9.31 -1.12 -17.98
C GLY A 230 8.60 -0.78 -16.65
N GLN A 231 7.66 -1.61 -16.18
CA GLN A 231 7.04 -1.45 -14.86
C GLN A 231 7.91 -2.01 -13.72
N PHE A 232 8.98 -2.76 -14.06
CA PHE A 232 9.86 -3.43 -13.10
C PHE A 232 11.29 -2.90 -13.20
N LEU A 233 11.45 -1.57 -13.26
CA LEU A 233 12.74 -0.91 -13.08
C LEU A 233 13.22 -1.14 -11.65
N GLY A 234 13.83 -2.30 -11.40
CA GLY A 234 14.29 -2.73 -10.09
C GLY A 234 15.58 -2.02 -9.69
N LEU A 235 15.69 -1.67 -8.40
CA LEU A 235 16.97 -1.26 -7.83
C LEU A 235 17.91 -2.47 -7.80
N ILE A 236 19.15 -2.28 -8.24
CA ILE A 236 20.18 -3.32 -8.28
C ILE A 236 21.08 -3.10 -7.08
N ALA A 237 21.27 -4.15 -6.30
CA ALA A 237 22.32 -4.19 -5.28
C ALA A 237 23.51 -4.99 -5.78
N ILE A 238 24.65 -4.73 -5.16
CA ILE A 238 25.78 -5.63 -5.16
C ILE A 238 25.65 -6.51 -3.92
N HIS A 239 25.79 -7.81 -4.07
CA HIS A 239 25.99 -8.72 -2.95
C HIS A 239 27.38 -8.44 -2.37
N ASP A 240 27.45 -7.90 -1.16
CA ASP A 240 28.72 -7.53 -0.54
C ASP A 240 29.38 -8.73 0.14
N VAL A 241 28.69 -9.29 1.13
CA VAL A 241 29.18 -10.39 1.97
C VAL A 241 28.06 -11.39 2.23
N THR A 242 28.39 -12.68 2.23
CA THR A 242 27.48 -13.75 2.67
C THR A 242 27.72 -14.09 4.14
N TYR A 243 26.66 -14.20 4.92
CA TYR A 243 26.71 -14.69 6.29
C TYR A 243 25.84 -15.93 6.47
N GLY A 244 26.39 -17.01 7.03
CA GLY A 244 25.58 -18.19 7.36
C GLY A 244 26.26 -19.29 8.16
N GLY A 245 25.43 -20.10 8.83
CA GLY A 245 25.69 -21.52 9.11
C GLY A 245 26.70 -21.93 10.18
N ASP A 246 27.72 -21.13 10.51
CA ASP A 246 28.69 -21.47 11.56
C ASP A 246 28.57 -20.57 12.80
N SER A 247 28.66 -21.22 13.97
CA SER A 247 28.51 -20.66 15.33
C SER A 247 29.45 -19.51 15.73
N ALA A 248 30.18 -18.92 14.78
CA ALA A 248 31.15 -17.85 14.96
C ALA A 248 30.55 -16.43 14.95
N HIS A 249 29.38 -16.19 14.32
CA HIS A 249 28.78 -14.85 14.29
C HIS A 249 27.76 -14.62 15.41
N GLN A 250 28.26 -14.69 16.64
CA GLN A 250 27.54 -14.27 17.86
C GLN A 250 27.20 -12.76 17.87
N GLU A 251 27.69 -11.97 16.90
CA GLU A 251 27.37 -10.54 16.76
C GLU A 251 25.89 -10.29 16.43
N SER A 252 25.22 -11.23 15.74
CA SER A 252 23.78 -11.17 15.43
C SER A 252 22.88 -11.37 16.65
N ARG A 253 23.43 -11.84 17.79
CA ARG A 253 22.68 -12.05 19.04
C ARG A 253 22.45 -10.75 19.82
N TRP A 254 23.24 -9.71 19.52
CA TRP A 254 23.30 -8.47 20.31
C TRP A 254 23.18 -7.19 19.49
N THR A 255 23.34 -7.26 18.16
CA THR A 255 23.03 -6.14 17.26
C THR A 255 21.71 -6.42 16.54
N PRO A 256 20.63 -5.67 16.86
CA PRO A 256 19.42 -5.71 16.04
C PRO A 256 19.84 -5.46 14.59
N THR A 257 19.39 -6.29 13.66
CA THR A 257 19.41 -5.89 12.25
C THR A 257 18.69 -4.53 12.19
N GLN A 258 19.36 -3.49 11.66
CA GLN A 258 18.81 -2.12 11.60
C GLN A 258 18.55 -1.68 10.15
N HIS A 259 18.79 -2.57 9.18
CA HIS A 259 18.67 -2.31 7.75
C HIS A 259 18.20 -3.56 7.00
N SER A 260 17.23 -4.29 7.55
CA SER A 260 16.63 -5.41 6.83
C SER A 260 15.90 -4.92 5.58
N ILE A 261 16.07 -5.68 4.51
CA ILE A 261 15.34 -5.49 3.26
C ILE A 261 14.52 -6.73 2.92
N THR A 262 13.94 -7.41 3.90
CA THR A 262 13.14 -8.60 3.66
C THR A 262 11.85 -8.53 4.48
N GLY A 263 10.81 -9.23 4.06
CA GLY A 263 9.58 -9.35 4.84
C GLY A 263 8.41 -9.84 4.00
N SER A 264 7.23 -9.28 4.19
CA SER A 264 6.01 -9.58 3.43
C SER A 264 5.18 -8.32 3.20
N TYR A 265 4.08 -8.44 2.46
CA TYR A 265 3.11 -7.35 2.36
C TYR A 265 2.39 -7.05 3.69
N GLU A 266 2.27 -8.04 4.58
CA GLU A 266 1.55 -7.88 5.86
C GLU A 266 2.40 -7.18 6.92
N VAL A 267 3.69 -7.49 6.98
CA VAL A 267 4.61 -6.91 7.99
C VAL A 267 5.54 -5.83 7.43
N GLY A 268 5.49 -5.59 6.12
CA GLY A 268 6.44 -4.74 5.40
C GLY A 268 7.76 -5.46 5.09
N PHE A 269 8.61 -4.81 4.29
CA PHE A 269 9.90 -5.37 3.80
C PHE A 269 11.13 -4.88 4.56
N HIS A 270 10.93 -4.47 5.82
CA HIS A 270 11.99 -4.11 6.77
C HIS A 270 11.84 -4.93 8.05
N TYR A 271 11.48 -6.21 7.89
CA TYR A 271 11.23 -7.09 9.01
C TYR A 271 12.57 -7.62 9.53
N GLU A 272 12.85 -7.28 10.78
CA GLU A 272 14.11 -7.62 11.41
C GLU A 272 14.17 -9.10 11.83
N CYS A 273 15.38 -9.64 11.96
CA CYS A 273 15.55 -11.01 12.40
C CYS A 273 14.96 -11.20 13.81
N ALA A 274 14.01 -12.13 13.94
CA ALA A 274 13.35 -12.44 15.21
C ALA A 274 13.89 -13.74 15.86
N GLN A 275 14.82 -14.44 15.21
CA GLN A 275 15.41 -15.68 15.71
C GLN A 275 16.37 -15.42 16.87
N ALA A 276 16.23 -16.18 17.97
CA ALA A 276 17.10 -16.07 19.14
C ALA A 276 18.57 -16.48 18.88
N GLN A 277 18.81 -17.20 17.79
CA GLN A 277 20.14 -17.63 17.34
C GLN A 277 20.68 -16.78 16.17
N GLY A 278 19.99 -15.69 15.81
CA GLY A 278 20.29 -14.92 14.61
C GLY A 278 19.72 -15.58 13.35
N CYS A 279 19.83 -14.85 12.24
CA CYS A 279 19.40 -15.29 10.93
C CYS A 279 20.57 -15.22 9.96
N ASP A 280 20.63 -16.15 9.02
CA ASP A 280 21.52 -16.07 7.86
C ASP A 280 21.05 -14.94 6.94
N TYR A 281 21.97 -14.21 6.31
CA TYR A 281 21.61 -13.12 5.39
C TYR A 281 22.72 -12.84 4.38
N LEU A 282 22.33 -12.19 3.28
CA LEU A 282 23.28 -11.49 2.42
C LEU A 282 23.34 -10.02 2.82
N GLU A 283 24.54 -9.51 3.03
CA GLU A 283 24.78 -8.08 3.09
C GLU A 283 24.90 -7.53 1.66
N LEU A 284 24.31 -6.37 1.45
CA LEU A 284 24.27 -5.71 0.16
C LEU A 284 25.07 -4.41 0.19
N ASP A 285 25.47 -3.99 -1.00
CA ASP A 285 26.12 -2.73 -1.26
C ASP A 285 25.48 -2.03 -2.47
N SER A 286 25.72 -0.74 -2.60
CA SER A 286 25.22 0.07 -3.70
C SER A 286 26.19 0.00 -4.88
N PRO A 287 25.73 -0.10 -6.14
CA PRO A 287 26.62 0.07 -7.27
C PRO A 287 27.23 1.48 -7.27
N PHE A 288 28.57 1.55 -7.23
CA PHE A 288 29.34 2.78 -7.02
C PHE A 288 28.97 3.92 -8.00
N SER A 289 28.86 5.15 -7.46
CA SER A 289 28.65 6.47 -8.12
C SER A 289 27.24 7.07 -8.15
N LEU A 290 26.33 6.69 -7.25
CA LEU A 290 25.14 7.48 -6.91
C LEU A 290 24.93 7.43 -5.39
N GLY A 291 25.16 8.56 -4.70
CA GLY A 291 24.69 8.76 -3.33
C GLY A 291 25.77 9.12 -2.31
N SER A 292 25.61 10.28 -1.67
CA SER A 292 26.19 10.59 -0.36
C SER A 292 25.32 9.95 0.74
N ALA A 293 25.83 9.83 1.97
CA ALA A 293 25.08 9.29 3.10
C ALA A 293 23.66 9.89 3.18
N GLY A 294 22.63 9.02 3.18
CA GLY A 294 21.22 9.41 3.20
C GLY A 294 20.45 9.27 1.89
N ASP A 295 21.00 8.53 0.91
CA ASP A 295 20.31 8.19 -0.33
C ASP A 295 19.42 6.93 -0.11
N PRO A 296 18.10 6.94 -0.38
CA PRO A 296 17.23 5.75 -0.26
C PRO A 296 17.56 4.62 -1.26
N THR A 297 18.50 4.87 -2.18
CA THR A 297 19.12 3.87 -3.06
C THR A 297 20.42 3.30 -2.48
N GLN A 298 20.86 3.78 -1.31
CA GLN A 298 22.02 3.31 -0.59
C GLN A 298 21.72 1.97 0.08
N LEU A 299 21.99 0.89 -0.63
CA LEU A 299 21.89 -0.48 -0.13
C LEU A 299 23.11 -0.92 0.68
N HIS A 300 24.07 -0.04 0.93
CA HIS A 300 25.24 -0.35 1.76
C HIS A 300 24.82 -0.82 3.16
N GLY A 301 25.26 -2.01 3.55
CA GLY A 301 24.91 -2.64 4.82
C GLY A 301 23.47 -3.14 4.90
N ALA A 302 22.70 -3.10 3.80
CA ALA A 302 21.35 -3.64 3.76
C ALA A 302 21.38 -5.16 3.82
N ARG A 303 20.46 -5.77 4.56
CA ARG A 303 20.48 -7.22 4.82
C ARG A 303 19.28 -7.91 4.21
N TRP A 304 19.53 -8.85 3.31
CA TRP A 304 18.50 -9.76 2.81
C TRP A 304 18.53 -11.05 3.64
N ILE A 305 17.61 -11.16 4.60
CA ILE A 305 17.56 -12.33 5.49
C ILE A 305 17.01 -13.56 4.76
N ARG A 306 17.59 -14.71 5.07
CA ARG A 306 17.21 -16.03 4.56
C ARG A 306 15.80 -16.41 5.03
N GLY A 307 14.93 -16.70 4.06
CA GLY A 307 13.55 -17.11 4.32
C GLY A 307 13.43 -18.63 4.41
N GLY A 308 12.69 -19.11 5.40
CA GLY A 308 12.47 -20.54 5.57
C GLY A 308 12.12 -20.92 7.00
N ASN A 309 12.04 -22.23 7.23
CA ASN A 309 11.79 -22.84 8.53
C ASN A 309 13.07 -23.43 9.11
N GLY A 310 13.36 -23.14 10.38
CA GLY A 310 14.51 -23.68 11.10
C GLY A 310 15.51 -22.62 11.56
N VAL A 311 16.60 -23.09 12.16
CA VAL A 311 17.69 -22.24 12.67
C VAL A 311 18.29 -21.42 11.53
N GLY A 312 18.57 -20.13 11.77
CA GLY A 312 19.14 -19.24 10.77
C GLY A 312 18.14 -18.74 9.71
N THR A 313 16.87 -19.15 9.77
CA THR A 313 15.86 -18.78 8.77
C THR A 313 14.66 -18.07 9.41
N GLN A 314 13.97 -17.24 8.63
CA GLN A 314 12.84 -16.43 9.13
C GLN A 314 11.56 -16.65 8.30
N MET A 315 10.49 -16.98 9.00
CA MET A 315 9.10 -16.86 8.52
C MET A 315 8.49 -15.55 9.00
N VAL A 316 7.57 -14.99 8.23
CA VAL A 316 6.82 -13.78 8.58
C VAL A 316 5.32 -13.99 8.31
N PRO A 317 4.44 -13.29 9.05
CA PRO A 317 3.03 -13.24 8.71
C PRO A 317 2.85 -12.84 7.24
N GLY A 318 1.96 -13.53 6.53
CA GLY A 318 1.69 -13.32 5.11
C GLY A 318 0.26 -13.70 4.76
N GLY A 319 -0.16 -13.33 3.55
CA GLY A 319 -1.54 -13.54 3.10
C GLY A 319 -2.56 -12.65 3.82
N HIS A 320 -3.76 -12.55 3.25
CA HIS A 320 -4.87 -11.77 3.79
C HIS A 320 -6.21 -12.40 3.39
N GLY A 321 -7.28 -11.96 4.05
CA GLY A 321 -8.61 -12.52 3.85
C GLY A 321 -8.73 -13.95 4.39
N VAL A 322 -9.75 -14.68 3.93
CA VAL A 322 -10.01 -16.06 4.34
C VAL A 322 -8.87 -16.99 3.93
N LEU A 323 -8.26 -16.74 2.78
CA LEU A 323 -7.12 -17.52 2.29
C LEU A 323 -5.82 -17.23 3.05
N GLY A 324 -5.74 -16.10 3.76
CA GLY A 324 -4.56 -15.70 4.52
C GLY A 324 -4.21 -16.64 5.67
N THR A 325 -5.15 -17.44 6.18
CA THR A 325 -4.86 -18.41 7.26
C THR A 325 -4.28 -19.73 6.75
N LEU A 326 -4.30 -19.98 5.45
CA LEU A 326 -3.70 -21.19 4.86
C LEU A 326 -2.19 -21.19 5.09
N ASN A 327 -1.61 -22.39 5.22
CA ASN A 327 -0.20 -22.57 5.58
C ASN A 327 0.19 -21.85 6.90
N GLY A 328 -0.74 -21.78 7.86
CA GLY A 328 -0.52 -21.12 9.15
C GLY A 328 -0.39 -19.60 9.08
N GLY A 329 -0.74 -18.98 7.95
CA GLY A 329 -0.61 -17.54 7.72
C GLY A 329 0.82 -17.03 7.74
N GLN A 330 1.77 -17.91 7.42
CA GLN A 330 3.19 -17.60 7.39
C GLN A 330 3.77 -17.85 5.99
N GLU A 331 4.70 -17.00 5.60
CA GLU A 331 5.53 -17.15 4.40
C GLU A 331 7.01 -16.92 4.73
N PRO A 332 7.95 -17.55 4.00
CA PRO A 332 9.37 -17.26 4.14
C PRO A 332 9.62 -15.79 3.85
N THR A 333 10.44 -15.12 4.67
CA THR A 333 10.77 -13.71 4.43
C THR A 333 11.46 -13.52 3.07
N GLY A 334 11.14 -12.44 2.36
CA GLY A 334 11.74 -12.18 1.04
C GLY A 334 11.34 -10.81 0.49
N ARG A 335 11.47 -10.63 -0.82
CA ARG A 335 11.10 -9.40 -1.55
C ARG A 335 10.19 -9.71 -2.74
N HIS A 336 9.62 -8.65 -3.30
CA HIS A 336 8.83 -8.67 -4.53
C HIS A 336 9.43 -7.75 -5.58
N PRO A 337 10.63 -8.07 -6.12
CA PRO A 337 11.28 -7.20 -7.10
C PRO A 337 10.45 -7.02 -8.38
N PHE A 338 9.51 -7.93 -8.62
CA PHE A 338 8.72 -8.06 -9.84
C PHE A 338 7.22 -7.99 -9.58
N GLY A 339 6.85 -7.27 -8.52
CA GLY A 339 5.47 -7.16 -8.09
C GLY A 339 4.93 -8.46 -7.48
N GLN A 340 3.61 -8.59 -7.50
CA GLN A 340 2.89 -9.59 -6.70
C GLN A 340 2.88 -11.01 -7.30
N ALA A 341 3.52 -11.23 -8.46
CA ALA A 341 3.47 -12.50 -9.17
C ALA A 341 4.06 -13.66 -8.38
N PHE A 342 5.22 -13.42 -7.78
CA PHE A 342 5.94 -14.38 -6.98
C PHE A 342 6.89 -13.62 -6.05
N LYS A 343 7.21 -14.26 -4.93
CA LYS A 343 8.15 -13.76 -3.95
C LYS A 343 9.54 -14.32 -4.24
N VAL A 344 10.54 -13.46 -4.21
CA VAL A 344 11.95 -13.84 -4.30
C VAL A 344 12.50 -13.99 -2.89
N VAL A 345 13.01 -15.18 -2.58
CA VAL A 345 13.46 -15.56 -1.25
C VAL A 345 14.91 -16.01 -1.33
N LEU A 346 15.75 -15.52 -0.42
CA LEU A 346 17.08 -16.09 -0.19
C LEU A 346 16.88 -17.44 0.51
N THR A 347 17.16 -18.54 -0.18
CA THR A 347 16.87 -19.90 0.31
C THR A 347 18.10 -20.56 0.93
N GLU A 348 19.30 -20.21 0.49
CA GLU A 348 20.57 -20.72 1.01
C GLU A 348 21.66 -19.65 1.01
N THR A 349 22.57 -19.78 1.96
CA THR A 349 23.79 -18.99 2.12
C THR A 349 24.92 -19.95 2.43
N ASP A 350 26.06 -19.75 1.77
CA ASP A 350 27.31 -20.47 2.04
C ASP A 350 28.43 -19.44 2.20
N GLU A 351 28.78 -19.16 3.46
CA GLU A 351 29.81 -18.20 3.82
C GLU A 351 31.20 -18.65 3.33
N SER A 352 31.47 -19.97 3.29
CA SER A 352 32.78 -20.50 2.86
C SER A 352 33.08 -20.22 1.40
N THR A 353 32.02 -20.12 0.58
CA THR A 353 32.11 -19.80 -0.84
C THR A 353 31.65 -18.38 -1.17
N GLY A 354 31.19 -17.61 -0.18
CA GLY A 354 30.59 -16.29 -0.39
C GLY A 354 29.37 -16.32 -1.31
N THR A 355 28.55 -17.37 -1.23
CA THR A 355 27.45 -17.64 -2.17
C THR A 355 26.07 -17.51 -1.51
N GLY A 356 25.14 -16.85 -2.19
CA GLY A 356 23.71 -16.85 -1.87
C GLY A 356 22.87 -17.45 -2.99
N LYS A 357 21.86 -18.26 -2.67
CA LYS A 357 20.92 -18.82 -3.64
C LYS A 357 19.51 -18.29 -3.42
N PHE A 358 18.83 -17.99 -4.52
CA PHE A 358 17.48 -17.45 -4.52
C PHE A 358 16.49 -18.43 -5.15
N GLY A 359 15.31 -18.51 -4.54
CA GLY A 359 14.17 -19.26 -5.03
C GLY A 359 12.92 -18.39 -5.15
N LEU A 360 12.00 -18.84 -6.01
CA LEU A 360 10.68 -18.24 -6.19
C LEU A 360 9.65 -19.00 -5.36
N TYR A 361 8.76 -18.24 -4.74
CA TYR A 361 7.54 -18.76 -4.11
C TYR A 361 6.33 -18.12 -4.76
N PHE A 362 5.33 -18.94 -5.09
CA PHE A 362 4.04 -18.51 -5.63
C PHE A 362 2.98 -18.52 -4.53
N ARG A 363 1.91 -17.76 -4.76
CA ARG A 363 0.73 -17.71 -3.90
C ARG A 363 -0.53 -17.93 -4.73
N VAL A 364 -1.64 -18.13 -4.04
CA VAL A 364 -2.96 -18.18 -4.64
C VAL A 364 -3.76 -16.97 -4.19
N CYS A 365 -4.45 -16.34 -5.12
CA CYS A 365 -5.42 -15.28 -4.82
C CYS A 365 -6.76 -15.67 -5.42
N HIS A 366 -7.85 -15.39 -4.71
CA HIS A 366 -9.19 -15.57 -5.24
C HIS A 366 -10.00 -14.29 -5.09
N ARG A 367 -10.27 -13.67 -6.24
CA ARG A 367 -11.12 -12.50 -6.36
C ARG A 367 -12.22 -12.79 -7.37
N SER A 368 -13.46 -12.82 -6.90
CA SER A 368 -14.64 -12.89 -7.76
C SER A 368 -15.42 -11.58 -7.71
N ALA A 369 -16.35 -11.38 -8.63
CA ALA A 369 -17.19 -10.17 -8.68
C ALA A 369 -18.09 -10.01 -7.44
N PHE A 370 -18.28 -11.06 -6.64
CA PHE A 370 -19.21 -11.09 -5.50
C PHE A 370 -18.54 -11.41 -4.17
N VAL A 371 -17.37 -12.07 -4.17
CA VAL A 371 -16.61 -12.48 -2.97
C VAL A 371 -15.11 -12.32 -3.24
N ASP A 372 -14.44 -11.54 -2.40
CA ASP A 372 -12.98 -11.47 -2.31
C ASP A 372 -12.52 -12.31 -1.11
N LEU A 373 -11.90 -13.46 -1.37
CA LEU A 373 -11.38 -14.36 -0.32
C LEU A 373 -9.95 -14.01 0.07
N GLY A 374 -9.36 -12.99 -0.55
CA GLY A 374 -7.99 -12.54 -0.34
C GLY A 374 -6.97 -13.43 -1.04
N CYS A 375 -5.77 -13.46 -0.46
CA CYS A 375 -4.64 -14.22 -0.98
C CYS A 375 -4.00 -15.04 0.11
N THR A 376 -3.50 -16.21 -0.26
CA THR A 376 -2.64 -17.00 0.61
C THR A 376 -1.30 -16.31 0.85
N PRO A 377 -0.56 -16.72 1.90
CA PRO A 377 0.87 -16.47 1.95
C PRO A 377 1.59 -17.06 0.72
N TYR A 378 2.77 -16.56 0.40
CA TYR A 378 3.65 -17.17 -0.61
C TYR A 378 4.28 -18.45 -0.07
N PHE A 379 3.80 -19.61 -0.49
CA PHE A 379 4.27 -20.91 0.03
C PHE A 379 4.50 -21.97 -1.05
N ILE A 380 4.04 -21.77 -2.29
CA ILE A 380 4.24 -22.75 -3.37
C ILE A 380 5.67 -22.57 -3.90
N GLY A 381 6.60 -23.39 -3.42
CA GLY A 381 8.02 -23.25 -3.68
C GLY A 381 8.87 -24.11 -2.74
N PRO A 382 10.20 -23.89 -2.68
CA PRO A 382 10.93 -22.99 -3.56
C PRO A 382 11.12 -23.60 -4.95
N VAL A 383 11.04 -22.74 -5.96
CA VAL A 383 11.55 -23.00 -7.31
C VAL A 383 12.92 -22.32 -7.41
N PRO A 384 14.04 -23.05 -7.50
CA PRO A 384 15.36 -22.46 -7.66
C PRO A 384 15.40 -21.50 -8.83
N TRP A 385 16.08 -20.36 -8.69
CA TRP A 385 16.10 -19.37 -9.76
C TRP A 385 17.50 -18.95 -10.17
N PHE A 386 18.26 -18.33 -9.26
CA PHE A 386 19.64 -17.94 -9.52
C PHE A 386 20.47 -17.99 -8.26
N SER A 387 21.79 -18.02 -8.43
CA SER A 387 22.75 -17.76 -7.36
C SER A 387 23.54 -16.49 -7.60
N THR A 388 24.07 -15.94 -6.52
CA THR A 388 25.00 -14.81 -6.53
C THR A 388 26.22 -15.19 -5.69
N HIS A 389 27.36 -14.62 -6.02
CA HIS A 389 28.58 -14.66 -5.20
C HIS A 389 28.91 -13.24 -4.75
N GLU A 390 29.82 -13.07 -3.80
CA GLU A 390 30.30 -11.74 -3.40
C GLU A 390 30.73 -10.91 -4.61
N LYS A 391 30.34 -9.63 -4.60
CA LYS A 391 30.41 -8.67 -5.72
C LYS A 391 29.49 -8.97 -6.91
N GLY A 392 28.74 -10.06 -6.85
CA GLY A 392 27.64 -10.38 -7.77
C GLY A 392 26.47 -9.40 -7.61
N LYS A 393 25.61 -9.30 -8.62
CA LYS A 393 24.46 -8.38 -8.59
C LYS A 393 23.22 -9.11 -8.09
N VAL A 394 22.37 -8.40 -7.36
CA VAL A 394 21.03 -8.86 -6.94
C VAL A 394 19.96 -7.82 -7.25
N LEU A 395 18.75 -8.26 -7.58
CA LEU A 395 17.61 -7.37 -7.81
C LEU A 395 16.74 -7.28 -6.56
N VAL A 396 16.64 -6.09 -5.97
CA VAL A 396 15.86 -5.87 -4.73
C VAL A 396 14.47 -5.28 -4.99
N GLY A 397 14.22 -4.77 -6.20
CA GLY A 397 12.96 -4.10 -6.57
C GLY A 397 12.94 -2.62 -6.20
N LEU A 398 11.86 -1.92 -6.58
CA LEU A 398 11.61 -0.57 -6.07
C LEU A 398 11.29 -0.64 -4.57
N THR A 399 11.98 0.15 -3.77
CA THR A 399 11.63 0.40 -2.37
C THR A 399 10.27 1.11 -2.33
N GLU A 400 9.28 0.40 -1.79
CA GLU A 400 7.92 0.86 -1.45
C GLU A 400 6.87 0.95 -2.58
N LEU A 401 6.02 -0.09 -2.66
CA LEU A 401 4.62 0.08 -3.07
C LEU A 401 3.74 -0.19 -1.82
N PRO A 402 2.83 0.73 -1.45
CA PRO A 402 1.89 0.48 -0.36
C PRO A 402 0.93 -0.67 -0.71
N PRO A 403 0.44 -1.46 0.26
CA PRO A 403 -0.53 -2.52 0.01
C PRO A 403 -1.86 -1.95 -0.51
N PRO A 404 -2.62 -2.73 -1.30
CA PRO A 404 -3.87 -2.27 -1.91
C PRO A 404 -4.91 -1.92 -0.83
N SER A 405 -5.55 -0.77 -1.01
CA SER A 405 -6.63 -0.24 -0.19
C SER A 405 -7.79 -1.23 -0.05
N GLY A 406 -8.11 -1.66 1.17
CA GLY A 406 -9.24 -2.54 1.45
C GLY A 406 -9.42 -3.04 2.90
N ILE A 407 -8.44 -2.86 3.80
CA ILE A 407 -8.58 -3.28 5.20
C ILE A 407 -9.21 -2.15 6.01
N GLN A 408 -10.39 -2.40 6.56
CA GLN A 408 -11.12 -1.53 7.48
C GLN A 408 -10.37 -1.51 8.83
N GLU A 409 -9.92 -0.33 9.28
CA GLU A 409 -9.25 -0.14 10.58
C GLU A 409 -10.18 -0.53 11.75
N PRO A 410 -9.68 -1.20 12.81
CA PRO A 410 -10.39 -1.26 14.08
C PRO A 410 -10.36 0.11 14.78
N GLU A 411 -11.49 0.44 15.41
CA GLU A 411 -11.83 1.73 16.01
C GLU A 411 -10.87 2.13 17.15
N ILE A 412 -10.40 3.38 17.16
CA ILE A 412 -9.60 3.98 18.24
C ILE A 412 -10.46 4.08 19.50
N LEU A 413 -9.91 3.67 20.65
CA LEU A 413 -10.61 3.70 21.94
C LEU A 413 -11.20 5.10 22.24
N PRO A 414 -12.49 5.22 22.61
CA PRO A 414 -13.21 6.49 22.78
C PRO A 414 -12.55 7.49 23.74
N GLU A 415 -11.75 7.00 24.68
CA GLU A 415 -11.04 7.80 25.68
C GLU A 415 -9.90 8.63 25.06
N VAL A 416 -9.33 8.17 23.95
CA VAL A 416 -8.30 8.89 23.19
C VAL A 416 -8.95 9.96 22.29
N GLN A 417 -10.12 9.67 21.74
CA GLN A 417 -10.93 10.61 20.94
C GLN A 417 -11.37 11.83 21.77
N ALA A 418 -11.73 11.63 23.04
CA ALA A 418 -12.19 12.69 23.94
C ALA A 418 -11.08 13.69 24.32
N MET A 419 -9.81 13.27 24.31
CA MET A 419 -8.67 14.14 24.63
C MET A 419 -8.30 15.08 23.48
N ILE A 420 -8.46 14.62 22.23
CA ILE A 420 -8.09 15.38 21.03
C ILE A 420 -8.95 16.65 20.90
N HIS A 421 -10.20 16.63 21.37
CA HIS A 421 -11.14 17.75 21.24
C HIS A 421 -11.03 18.83 22.34
N GLN A 422 -10.33 18.58 23.44
CA GLN A 422 -10.38 19.48 24.61
C GLN A 422 -9.26 20.54 24.64
N TYR A 423 -8.21 20.39 23.82
CA TYR A 423 -7.01 21.24 23.86
C TYR A 423 -6.41 21.55 22.47
N ASP A 424 -7.22 22.00 21.51
CA ASP A 424 -6.72 22.58 20.25
C ASP A 424 -6.77 24.12 20.27
N PRO A 425 -5.72 24.81 20.76
CA PRO A 425 -5.40 26.15 20.32
C PRO A 425 -4.44 26.04 19.13
N GLY A 426 -4.97 26.37 17.95
CA GLY A 426 -4.29 26.25 16.67
C GLY A 426 -2.84 26.74 16.67
N THR A 427 -1.99 25.98 15.98
CA THR A 427 -0.62 26.38 15.62
C THR A 427 -0.66 27.55 14.64
N ALA A 428 -0.38 28.75 15.14
CA ALA A 428 0.38 29.73 14.39
C ALA A 428 1.87 29.33 14.44
N SER A 429 2.55 29.35 13.31
CA SER A 429 3.99 29.54 13.24
C SER A 429 4.24 31.05 13.17
N ASP A 430 4.76 31.66 14.24
CA ASP A 430 5.04 33.09 14.28
C ASP A 430 6.40 33.43 13.65
N GLN A 431 6.40 34.43 12.78
CA GLN A 431 7.49 35.41 12.63
C GLN A 431 6.85 36.79 12.50
N ASN A 432 6.33 37.33 13.60
CA ASN A 432 6.59 38.72 13.98
C ASN A 432 6.27 38.90 15.46
N SER A 433 7.31 39.03 16.26
CA SER A 433 7.24 39.36 17.68
C SER A 433 6.64 40.76 17.87
N GLN A 434 5.33 40.82 18.08
CA GLN A 434 4.73 41.84 18.92
C GLN A 434 4.03 41.18 20.11
N ILE A 435 4.45 41.65 21.27
CA ILE A 435 4.19 41.10 22.61
C ILE A 435 2.68 41.10 22.89
N CYS A 436 2.04 39.95 22.76
CA CYS A 436 0.67 39.73 23.24
C CYS A 436 0.73 39.15 24.66
N GLN A 437 0.24 39.91 25.65
CA GLN A 437 0.24 39.48 27.05
C GLN A 437 -0.68 38.27 27.30
N VAL A 438 -0.20 37.38 28.17
CA VAL A 438 -0.76 36.07 28.50
C VAL A 438 -2.06 36.20 29.32
N ASP A 439 -3.17 35.62 28.84
CA ASP A 439 -4.37 35.44 29.68
C ASP A 439 -4.16 34.26 30.65
N SER A 440 -3.60 34.61 31.81
CA SER A 440 -3.26 33.68 32.88
C SER A 440 -4.47 33.03 33.58
N THR A 441 -5.71 33.44 33.30
CA THR A 441 -6.87 33.01 34.09
C THR A 441 -7.39 31.60 33.78
N LYS A 442 -7.05 31.04 32.60
CA LYS A 442 -7.51 29.71 32.13
C LYS A 442 -6.53 28.56 32.40
N LEU A 443 -5.35 28.87 32.92
CA LEU A 443 -4.30 27.89 33.21
C LEU A 443 -4.47 27.37 34.64
N ASP A 444 -4.14 26.09 34.88
CA ASP A 444 -4.02 25.62 36.27
C ASP A 444 -2.95 26.43 37.02
N ALA A 445 -3.07 26.51 38.34
CA ALA A 445 -2.23 27.38 39.15
C ALA A 445 -0.73 27.03 39.05
N LEU A 446 -0.39 25.77 38.77
CA LEU A 446 1.00 25.31 38.67
C LEU A 446 1.59 25.66 37.29
N SER A 447 0.87 25.40 36.21
CA SER A 447 1.24 25.79 34.85
C SER A 447 1.47 27.29 34.74
N ARG A 448 0.60 28.12 35.35
CA ARG A 448 0.84 29.58 35.43
C ARG A 448 2.15 29.92 36.11
N ARG A 449 2.41 29.31 37.26
CA ARG A 449 3.61 29.62 38.06
C ARG A 449 4.87 29.27 37.29
N VAL A 450 4.90 28.11 36.66
CA VAL A 450 5.98 27.69 35.76
C VAL A 450 6.17 28.70 34.64
N LEU A 451 5.09 29.10 33.94
CA LEU A 451 5.15 30.10 32.87
C LEU A 451 5.68 31.46 33.35
N THR A 452 5.17 31.98 34.47
CA THR A 452 5.61 33.27 35.03
C THR A 452 7.05 33.25 35.55
N SER A 453 7.62 32.06 35.80
CA SER A 453 9.02 31.91 36.21
C SER A 453 10.01 31.93 35.04
N LEU A 454 9.52 31.79 33.81
CA LEU A 454 10.33 31.87 32.60
C LEU A 454 10.57 33.32 32.18
N PRO A 455 11.70 33.63 31.51
CA PRO A 455 11.92 34.94 30.89
C PRO A 455 10.79 35.30 29.93
N SER A 456 10.39 36.57 29.87
CA SER A 456 9.26 37.03 29.04
C SER A 456 9.36 36.64 27.57
N SER A 457 10.58 36.55 27.02
CA SER A 457 10.85 36.10 25.65
C SER A 457 10.47 34.64 25.39
N LYS A 458 10.41 33.81 26.43
CA LYS A 458 10.10 32.37 26.36
C LYS A 458 8.66 32.04 26.76
N GLN A 459 7.95 32.97 27.39
CA GLN A 459 6.60 32.75 27.93
C GLN A 459 5.59 32.43 26.83
N ALA A 460 5.66 33.10 25.68
CA ALA A 460 4.74 32.88 24.56
C ALA A 460 4.88 31.45 23.98
N GLN A 461 6.11 30.95 23.90
CA GLN A 461 6.43 29.63 23.36
C GLN A 461 6.02 28.53 24.36
N ALA A 462 6.40 28.72 25.63
CA ALA A 462 6.06 27.82 26.72
C ALA A 462 4.56 27.74 27.02
N LEU A 463 3.78 28.78 26.69
CA LEU A 463 2.33 28.87 26.94
C LEU A 463 1.56 27.68 26.35
N LYS A 464 2.03 27.13 25.22
CA LYS A 464 1.42 25.99 24.56
C LYS A 464 1.82 24.65 25.16
N MET A 465 3.12 24.48 25.44
CA MET A 465 3.67 23.17 25.83
C MET A 465 3.63 22.90 27.34
N VAL A 466 3.86 23.90 28.19
CA VAL A 466 3.88 23.71 29.65
C VAL A 466 2.57 23.13 30.17
N PRO A 467 1.37 23.59 29.76
CA PRO A 467 0.11 23.02 30.23
C PRO A 467 -0.09 21.57 29.78
N LEU A 468 0.29 21.25 28.54
CA LEU A 468 0.20 19.90 27.98
C LEU A 468 1.15 18.95 28.72
N ILE A 469 2.40 19.35 28.95
CA ILE A 469 3.37 18.56 29.72
C ILE A 469 2.86 18.32 31.14
N MET A 470 2.37 19.35 31.82
CA MET A 470 1.84 19.23 33.19
C MET A 470 0.64 18.27 33.25
N GLN A 471 -0.26 18.35 32.27
CA GLN A 471 -1.41 17.46 32.16
C GLN A 471 -1.00 16.01 31.85
N SER A 472 -0.15 15.80 30.85
CA SER A 472 0.38 14.49 30.45
C SER A 472 1.13 13.81 31.58
N CYS A 473 1.94 14.55 32.34
CA CYS A 473 2.67 14.05 33.50
C CYS A 473 1.73 13.69 34.65
N ALA A 474 0.70 14.50 34.92
CA ALA A 474 -0.33 14.16 35.89
C ALA A 474 -1.08 12.88 35.48
N LYS A 475 -1.43 12.74 34.20
CA LYS A 475 -2.07 11.54 33.64
C LYS A 475 -1.19 10.30 33.69
N ALA A 476 0.10 10.49 33.45
CA ALA A 476 1.10 9.46 33.63
C ALA A 476 1.31 9.11 35.11
N GLY A 477 0.79 9.88 36.08
CA GLY A 477 0.99 9.64 37.51
C GLY A 477 2.37 10.07 38.02
N VAL A 478 2.98 11.08 37.39
CA VAL A 478 4.19 11.75 37.87
C VAL A 478 3.77 12.83 38.88
N SER A 479 3.86 12.51 40.17
CA SER A 479 3.43 13.41 41.26
C SER A 479 4.57 14.01 42.09
N ASP A 480 5.80 13.50 41.94
CA ASP A 480 6.97 14.06 42.63
C ASP A 480 7.39 15.40 41.98
N PRO A 481 7.37 16.53 42.71
CA PRO A 481 7.75 17.83 42.17
C PRO A 481 9.19 17.89 41.64
N ALA A 482 10.10 17.05 42.16
CA ALA A 482 11.48 16.98 41.67
C ALA A 482 11.56 16.27 40.31
N GLN A 483 10.75 15.22 40.10
CA GLN A 483 10.65 14.52 38.81
C GLN A 483 10.00 15.43 37.76
N LEU A 484 8.91 16.10 38.12
CA LEU A 484 8.21 17.03 37.24
C LEU A 484 9.10 18.23 36.86
N ALA A 485 9.86 18.76 37.81
CA ALA A 485 10.82 19.82 37.56
C ALA A 485 11.93 19.41 36.58
N TYR A 486 12.39 18.16 36.66
CA TYR A 486 13.39 17.62 35.74
C TYR A 486 12.82 17.43 34.33
N ILE A 487 11.58 16.93 34.19
CA ILE A 487 10.90 16.79 32.90
C ILE A 487 10.76 18.16 32.19
N LEU A 488 10.33 19.19 32.93
CA LEU A 488 10.24 20.56 32.42
C LEU A 488 11.61 21.13 32.03
N ALA A 489 12.64 20.84 32.82
CA ALA A 489 14.01 21.24 32.53
C ALA A 489 14.56 20.60 31.25
N THR A 490 14.23 19.35 30.98
CA THR A 490 14.62 18.69 29.72
C THR A 490 13.87 19.28 28.54
N ALA A 491 12.55 19.49 28.62
CA ALA A 491 11.80 20.14 27.52
C ALA A 491 12.33 21.56 27.20
N GLN A 492 12.67 22.33 28.24
CA GLN A 492 13.31 23.64 28.07
C GLN A 492 14.67 23.52 27.37
N HIS A 493 15.47 22.54 27.74
CA HIS A 493 16.82 22.39 27.21
C HIS A 493 16.83 21.92 25.75
N GLU A 494 16.00 20.94 25.42
CA GLU A 494 16.02 20.27 24.11
C GLU A 494 15.27 21.07 23.03
N THR A 495 14.23 21.85 23.40
CA THR A 495 13.35 22.50 22.41
C THR A 495 12.93 23.92 22.76
N ASP A 496 13.36 24.43 23.92
CA ASP A 496 12.89 25.69 24.51
C ASP A 496 11.35 25.83 24.59
N PHE A 497 10.65 24.69 24.70
CA PHE A 497 9.19 24.58 24.66
C PHE A 497 8.54 25.04 23.34
N TRP A 498 9.30 25.20 22.25
CA TRP A 498 8.82 25.80 21.01
C TRP A 498 8.60 24.79 19.87
N ASN A 499 9.68 24.17 19.38
CA ASN A 499 9.64 23.36 18.16
C ASN A 499 9.88 21.88 18.49
N THR A 500 8.89 21.03 18.18
CA THR A 500 8.97 19.57 18.33
C THR A 500 9.76 18.89 17.19
N MET A 501 10.42 19.66 16.33
CA MET A 501 11.16 19.18 15.16
C MET A 501 12.40 20.06 14.99
N ASP A 502 13.58 19.48 14.72
CA ASP A 502 14.82 20.26 14.58
C ASP A 502 14.74 21.31 13.44
N GLU A 503 15.27 22.50 13.64
CA GLU A 503 15.16 23.65 12.73
C GLU A 503 15.88 23.42 11.39
N TYR A 504 16.86 22.51 11.34
CA TYR A 504 17.59 22.10 10.14
C TYR A 504 16.79 21.18 9.18
N SER A 505 15.61 20.69 9.59
CA SER A 505 14.82 19.68 8.87
C SER A 505 13.89 20.23 7.77
N ARG A 506 13.86 21.55 7.52
CA ARG A 506 12.89 22.16 6.57
C ARG A 506 13.24 21.98 5.10
N HIS A 507 14.40 21.42 4.75
CA HIS A 507 14.90 21.50 3.37
C HIS A 507 15.45 20.24 2.69
N HIS A 508 15.73 19.10 3.33
CA HIS A 508 16.38 17.96 2.64
C HIS A 508 15.75 16.59 2.98
N TYR A 509 15.79 15.68 1.99
CA TYR A 509 15.05 14.42 1.85
C TYR A 509 15.58 13.22 2.68
N ASP A 510 15.95 13.40 3.95
CA ASP A 510 16.33 12.25 4.80
C ASP A 510 15.85 12.43 6.26
N GLU A 511 14.63 11.96 6.56
CA GLU A 511 13.85 12.37 7.74
C GLU A 511 14.05 11.51 9.01
N CYS A 512 14.79 10.39 8.93
CA CYS A 512 14.96 9.47 10.07
C CYS A 512 16.04 9.90 11.08
N GLY A 513 17.10 10.58 10.64
CA GLY A 513 18.25 10.98 11.46
C GLY A 513 18.06 12.23 12.34
N TRP A 514 16.86 12.84 12.35
CA TRP A 514 16.59 14.10 13.05
C TRP A 514 15.66 13.93 14.25
N GLY A 515 15.89 14.75 15.28
CA GLY A 515 15.14 14.73 16.53
C GLY A 515 13.68 15.17 16.36
N GLU A 516 12.75 14.38 16.90
CA GLU A 516 11.32 14.70 16.96
C GLU A 516 10.76 14.64 18.40
N GLY A 517 9.77 15.48 18.67
CA GLY A 517 9.15 15.63 19.97
C GLY A 517 9.98 16.46 20.96
N MET A 518 9.48 16.56 22.19
CA MET A 518 10.04 17.43 23.24
C MET A 518 11.37 16.93 23.83
N ILE A 519 11.73 15.68 23.54
CA ILE A 519 12.99 15.04 23.94
C ILE A 519 13.88 14.75 22.72
N GLN A 520 13.53 15.26 21.54
CA GLN A 520 14.30 15.09 20.30
C GLN A 520 14.65 13.62 20.02
N VAL A 521 13.64 12.74 19.97
CA VAL A 521 13.82 11.33 19.63
C VAL A 521 14.32 11.22 18.19
N THR A 522 15.58 10.81 18.07
CA THR A 522 16.23 10.56 16.79
C THR A 522 16.11 9.09 16.41
N TRP A 523 16.09 8.79 15.11
CA TRP A 523 15.98 7.44 14.52
C TRP A 523 14.56 6.87 14.49
N CYS A 524 14.15 6.37 13.32
CA CYS A 524 12.78 5.95 13.01
C CYS A 524 12.29 4.78 13.89
N ASP A 525 13.20 3.89 14.27
CA ASP A 525 12.99 2.77 15.18
C ASP A 525 12.74 3.22 16.62
N LYS A 526 13.45 4.24 17.11
CA LYS A 526 13.15 4.86 18.41
C LYS A 526 11.84 5.64 18.38
N LYS A 527 11.55 6.34 17.28
CA LYS A 527 10.27 7.04 17.07
C LYS A 527 9.10 6.05 17.07
N ARG A 528 9.23 4.94 16.35
CA ARG A 528 8.28 3.82 16.32
C ARG A 528 8.07 3.21 17.69
N PHE A 529 9.15 2.93 18.42
CA PHE A 529 9.08 2.38 19.77
C PHE A 529 8.27 3.26 20.72
N VAL A 530 8.51 4.58 20.69
CA VAL A 530 7.78 5.55 21.53
C VAL A 530 6.31 5.61 21.11
N LEU A 531 6.01 5.67 19.81
CA LEU A 531 4.63 5.71 19.32
C LEU A 531 3.85 4.42 19.66
N GLN A 532 4.49 3.24 19.56
CA GLN A 532 3.90 1.97 19.97
C GLN A 532 3.59 1.93 21.48
N ARG A 533 4.51 2.42 22.32
CA ARG A 533 4.31 2.51 23.77
C ARG A 533 3.21 3.51 24.16
N LEU A 534 2.92 4.48 23.30
CA LEU A 534 1.76 5.37 23.40
C LEU A 534 0.46 4.75 22.86
N GLY A 535 0.49 3.51 22.37
CA GLY A 535 -0.68 2.82 21.82
C GLY A 535 -0.98 3.17 20.35
N LEU A 536 -0.03 3.79 19.65
CA LEU A 536 -0.16 4.23 18.26
C LEU A 536 0.60 3.24 17.35
N SER A 537 0.02 2.05 17.14
CA SER A 537 0.71 0.85 16.64
C SER A 537 1.13 0.87 15.15
N ALA A 538 0.51 1.69 14.31
CA ALA A 538 0.84 1.77 12.88
C ALA A 538 1.84 2.90 12.59
N TYR A 539 3.15 2.69 12.77
CA TYR A 539 4.17 3.66 12.39
C TYR A 539 4.26 3.80 10.86
N ARG A 540 3.97 4.98 10.31
CA ARG A 540 3.71 5.23 8.87
C ARG A 540 4.96 5.56 8.05
N GLY A 541 6.12 5.03 8.46
CA GLY A 541 7.40 5.25 7.77
C GLY A 541 7.96 6.67 7.96
N ILE A 542 8.77 7.12 6.99
CA ILE A 542 9.56 8.36 7.03
C ILE A 542 8.66 9.61 7.24
N SER A 543 7.42 9.58 6.71
CA SER A 543 6.43 10.66 6.82
C SER A 543 5.68 10.75 8.16
N ASP A 544 5.94 9.84 9.12
CA ASP A 544 5.21 9.76 10.37
C ASP A 544 5.65 10.81 11.39
N ARG A 545 5.14 12.03 11.22
CA ARG A 545 5.43 13.19 12.08
C ARG A 545 4.59 13.23 13.36
N ARG A 546 4.01 12.12 13.82
CA ARG A 546 3.12 12.15 15.01
C ARG A 546 3.83 12.58 16.29
N LEU A 547 5.13 12.29 16.43
CA LEU A 547 5.91 12.81 17.57
C LEU A 547 6.13 14.32 17.52
N THR A 548 5.87 14.98 16.38
CA THR A 548 5.88 16.45 16.29
C THR A 548 4.57 17.08 16.75
N GLN A 549 3.51 16.29 16.98
CA GLN A 549 2.24 16.79 17.50
C GLN A 549 2.37 17.12 19.00
N PRO A 550 2.00 18.33 19.45
CA PRO A 550 2.22 18.80 20.83
C PRO A 550 1.74 17.85 21.94
N ALA A 551 0.55 17.26 21.79
CA ALA A 551 -0.01 16.35 22.80
C ALA A 551 0.74 15.01 22.85
N ILE A 552 1.05 14.44 21.68
CA ILE A 552 1.81 13.19 21.56
C ILE A 552 3.24 13.40 22.08
N ALA A 553 3.86 14.55 21.77
CA ALA A 553 5.17 14.92 22.25
C ALA A 553 5.22 15.08 23.78
N ALA A 554 4.18 15.64 24.39
CA ALA A 554 4.05 15.78 25.85
C ALA A 554 3.82 14.42 26.54
N ASP A 555 2.98 13.56 25.96
CA ASP A 555 2.75 12.20 26.47
C ASP A 555 4.00 11.32 26.35
N ALA A 556 4.68 11.38 25.19
CA ALA A 556 5.97 10.74 24.97
C ALA A 556 6.97 11.14 26.06
N LEU A 557 7.17 12.45 26.26
CA LEU A 557 8.07 13.00 27.25
C LEU A 557 7.75 12.50 28.66
N CYS A 558 6.50 12.67 29.11
CA CYS A 558 6.09 12.39 30.48
C CYS A 558 6.04 10.89 30.80
N ARG A 559 5.42 10.07 29.93
CA ARG A 559 5.34 8.61 30.14
C ARG A 559 6.70 7.97 29.90
N GLY A 560 7.41 8.39 28.86
CA GLY A 560 8.73 7.86 28.55
C GLY A 560 9.77 8.16 29.63
N MET A 561 9.73 9.33 30.26
CA MET A 561 10.60 9.62 31.41
C MET A 561 10.18 8.85 32.66
N LYS A 562 8.87 8.73 32.92
CA LYS A 562 8.39 7.94 34.07
C LYS A 562 8.78 6.47 33.95
N GLU A 563 8.57 5.88 32.78
CA GLU A 563 8.69 4.43 32.55
C GLU A 563 10.08 3.99 32.07
N GLY A 564 10.95 4.93 31.70
CA GLY A 564 12.29 4.57 31.23
C GLY A 564 12.31 4.11 29.78
N TRP A 565 11.63 4.80 28.85
CA TRP A 565 11.61 4.40 27.43
C TRP A 565 12.86 4.81 26.65
N TYR A 566 13.68 5.68 27.22
CA TYR A 566 14.81 6.32 26.56
C TYR A 566 16.14 5.79 27.11
N GLY A 567 17.23 5.94 26.33
CA GLY A 567 18.60 5.65 26.76
C GLY A 567 18.75 4.26 27.42
N HIS A 568 19.29 4.24 28.64
CA HIS A 568 19.55 3.01 29.42
C HIS A 568 18.30 2.34 30.02
N MET A 569 17.11 2.63 29.49
CA MET A 569 15.82 2.10 29.94
C MET A 569 15.58 2.17 31.45
N ARG A 570 15.90 3.33 32.04
CA ARG A 570 15.82 3.56 33.49
C ARG A 570 14.67 4.51 33.84
N PRO A 571 13.69 4.11 34.66
CA PRO A 571 12.66 5.00 35.19
C PRO A 571 13.24 6.17 35.99
N LEU A 572 12.67 7.37 35.84
CA LEU A 572 13.13 8.56 36.55
C LEU A 572 13.07 8.41 38.08
N SER A 573 12.15 7.59 38.58
CA SER A 573 12.02 7.24 40.01
C SER A 573 13.27 6.57 40.61
N GLN A 574 14.12 5.95 39.79
CA GLN A 574 15.39 5.37 40.27
C GLN A 574 16.47 6.43 40.48
N CYS A 575 16.35 7.59 39.86
CA CYS A 575 17.31 8.69 39.95
C CYS A 575 16.82 9.84 40.84
N ILE A 576 15.50 10.05 40.89
CA ILE A 576 14.85 11.13 41.63
C ILE A 576 13.71 10.53 42.45
N ALA A 577 13.94 10.31 43.73
CA ALA A 577 12.95 9.79 44.68
C ALA A 577 13.35 10.10 46.13
N GLY A 578 12.36 10.12 47.03
CA GLY A 578 12.60 10.24 48.47
C GLY A 578 13.33 11.51 48.90
N GLY A 579 13.16 12.61 48.16
CA GLY A 579 13.84 13.89 48.42
C GLY A 579 15.29 13.96 47.91
N LYS A 580 15.81 12.91 47.26
CA LYS A 580 17.12 12.89 46.61
C LYS A 580 16.94 13.04 45.10
N ALA A 581 17.67 13.99 44.49
CA ALA A 581 17.67 14.20 43.04
C ALA A 581 19.10 14.02 42.49
N ASP A 582 19.34 12.88 41.83
CA ASP A 582 20.58 12.63 41.10
C ASP A 582 20.38 12.98 39.61
N TYR A 583 20.68 14.23 39.26
CA TYR A 583 20.54 14.71 37.88
C TYR A 583 21.54 14.08 36.91
N ARG A 584 22.67 13.57 37.40
CA ARG A 584 23.62 12.83 36.57
C ARG A 584 23.03 11.48 36.18
N CYS A 585 22.41 10.78 37.12
CA CYS A 585 21.64 9.56 36.87
C CYS A 585 20.45 9.85 35.93
N ALA A 586 19.68 10.91 36.19
CA ALA A 586 18.50 11.25 35.40
C ALA A 586 18.85 11.60 33.93
N ARG A 587 20.03 12.19 33.69
CA ARG A 587 20.46 12.51 32.33
C ARG A 587 20.88 11.30 31.50
N GLN A 588 21.29 10.21 32.15
CA GLN A 588 21.60 8.94 31.47
C GLN A 588 20.40 8.33 30.77
N GLN A 589 19.19 8.68 31.20
CA GLN A 589 17.97 8.30 30.54
C GLN A 589 17.81 8.98 29.18
N VAL A 590 18.35 10.18 28.98
CA VAL A 590 18.12 10.97 27.77
C VAL A 590 19.31 10.87 26.80
N ASN A 591 20.53 11.20 27.27
CA ASN A 591 21.71 11.20 26.40
C ASN A 591 23.03 10.99 27.17
N GLY A 592 23.13 9.95 28.00
CA GLY A 592 24.35 9.68 28.77
C GLY A 592 24.57 10.69 29.90
N THR A 593 25.74 11.30 30.04
CA THR A 593 26.00 12.27 31.15
C THR A 593 26.37 13.66 30.64
N ASP A 594 25.96 14.03 29.44
CA ASP A 594 26.16 15.37 28.90
C ASP A 594 25.28 16.40 29.63
N GLN A 595 25.76 17.62 29.83
CA GLN A 595 24.97 18.76 30.31
C GLN A 595 24.13 18.57 31.61
N TRP A 596 24.32 17.48 32.37
CA TRP A 596 23.51 17.15 33.55
C TRP A 596 23.51 18.24 34.61
N LYS A 597 24.62 19.00 34.73
CA LYS A 597 24.73 20.15 35.63
C LYS A 597 23.85 21.32 35.19
N LEU A 598 23.78 21.59 33.88
CA LEU A 598 23.00 22.68 33.31
C LEU A 598 21.50 22.39 33.46
N ILE A 599 21.07 21.20 33.02
CA ILE A 599 19.68 20.75 33.12
C ILE A 599 19.27 20.63 34.59
N GLY A 600 20.15 20.10 35.45
CA GLY A 600 19.94 20.09 36.90
C GLY A 600 19.76 21.49 37.50
N GLY A 601 20.45 22.50 36.97
CA GLY A 601 20.27 23.90 37.34
C GLY A 601 18.90 24.46 36.94
N TYR A 602 18.35 24.08 35.78
CA TYR A 602 16.98 24.41 35.39
C TYR A 602 15.95 23.67 36.25
N ALA A 603 16.18 22.38 36.51
CA ALA A 603 15.30 21.55 37.35
C ALA A 603 15.19 22.11 38.77
N GLN A 604 16.30 22.55 39.38
CA GLN A 604 16.25 23.21 40.69
C GLN A 604 15.43 24.51 40.69
N LYS A 605 15.42 25.27 39.60
CA LYS A 605 14.60 26.48 39.46
C LYS A 605 13.11 26.13 39.36
N PHE A 606 12.75 25.17 38.50
CA PHE A 606 11.37 24.71 38.39
C PHE A 606 10.86 24.04 39.67
N GLN A 607 11.71 23.27 40.36
CA GLN A 607 11.33 22.61 41.61
C GLN A 607 10.93 23.63 42.67
N LYS A 608 11.69 24.74 42.82
CA LYS A 608 11.32 25.86 43.71
C LYS A 608 9.98 26.48 43.31
N VAL A 609 9.72 26.61 42.01
CA VAL A 609 8.47 27.16 41.47
C VAL A 609 7.30 26.20 41.64
N LEU A 610 7.51 24.89 41.69
CA LEU A 610 6.46 23.89 41.89
C LEU A 610 6.14 23.66 43.37
N THR A 611 7.11 23.78 44.27
CA THR A 611 6.94 23.54 45.71
C THR A 611 6.58 24.78 46.53
N PHE A 612 6.62 25.99 45.94
CA PHE A 612 6.25 27.22 46.63
C PHE A 612 4.75 27.25 47.02
N THR A 613 4.40 27.79 48.19
CA THR A 613 3.04 27.68 48.77
C THR A 613 2.33 29.03 49.02
N GLY A 614 2.83 30.14 48.46
CA GLY A 614 2.24 31.48 48.65
C GLY A 614 0.96 31.75 47.84
N SER A 615 -0.11 32.21 48.51
CA SER A 615 -1.47 32.47 48.01
C SER A 615 -1.72 33.86 47.40
N LYS A 616 -2.48 33.95 46.28
CA LYS A 616 -3.71 34.78 46.12
C LYS A 616 -4.32 34.65 44.70
N ALA A 617 -5.62 34.38 44.65
CA ALA A 617 -6.45 34.32 43.44
C ALA A 617 -7.02 35.70 43.06
N ALA A 618 -7.29 35.96 41.77
CA ALA A 618 -7.99 37.16 41.32
C ALA A 618 -9.02 36.86 40.21
N THR A 619 -10.20 37.46 40.39
CA THR A 619 -11.49 37.40 39.68
C THR A 619 -11.69 38.60 38.73
N GLY A 620 -12.44 38.49 37.63
CA GLY A 620 -13.04 39.64 36.91
C GLY A 620 -13.40 39.43 35.42
N THR A 621 -14.54 39.98 34.98
CA THR A 621 -15.31 39.69 33.75
C THR A 621 -15.31 40.86 32.72
N THR A 622 -15.50 40.51 31.43
CA THR A 622 -16.09 41.27 30.28
C THR A 622 -15.31 42.29 29.40
N ALA A 623 -15.46 42.00 28.09
CA ALA A 623 -15.57 42.83 26.87
C ALA A 623 -14.31 43.45 26.20
N LEU A 624 -13.94 42.84 25.06
CA LEU A 624 -12.98 43.30 24.06
C LEU A 624 -13.53 44.45 23.19
N THR A 625 -12.64 45.37 22.82
CA THR A 625 -12.70 46.11 21.55
C THR A 625 -11.28 46.28 20.99
N CYS A 626 -11.05 45.84 19.75
CA CYS A 626 -9.88 46.19 18.95
C CYS A 626 -10.36 46.82 17.64
N SER A 627 -9.93 48.05 17.37
CA SER A 627 -10.19 48.74 16.10
C SER A 627 -9.23 48.25 15.02
N SER A 628 -9.78 48.03 13.83
CA SER A 628 -9.12 47.53 12.64
C SER A 628 -8.57 48.65 11.75
N THR A 629 -7.39 48.43 11.17
CA THR A 629 -7.11 48.89 9.81
C THR A 629 -6.54 47.73 8.99
N SER A 630 -7.08 47.61 7.79
CA SER A 630 -7.16 46.45 6.91
C SER A 630 -5.88 46.12 6.14
N GLN A 631 -5.53 44.83 6.07
CA GLN A 631 -5.32 44.05 4.82
C GLN A 631 -5.52 42.55 5.14
N GLY A 632 -6.30 41.85 4.29
CA GLY A 632 -7.12 40.68 4.66
C GLY A 632 -6.41 39.33 4.82
N SER A 633 -6.85 38.56 5.83
CA SER A 633 -6.35 37.24 6.22
C SER A 633 -7.08 36.10 5.49
N GLY A 634 -6.35 35.17 4.88
CA GLY A 634 -6.89 33.94 4.26
C GLY A 634 -7.38 32.86 5.23
N LYS A 635 -8.07 33.22 6.33
CA LYS A 635 -8.70 32.26 7.25
C LYS A 635 -10.19 32.16 6.96
N GLY A 636 -10.69 30.93 6.85
CA GLY A 636 -12.12 30.67 6.68
C GLY A 636 -12.92 31.08 7.91
N THR A 637 -14.03 31.76 7.65
CA THR A 637 -14.96 32.25 8.66
C THR A 637 -16.03 31.21 9.00
N GLY A 638 -16.22 30.21 8.14
CA GLY A 638 -17.32 29.26 8.15
C GLY A 638 -18.60 29.82 7.52
N GLN A 639 -18.56 31.02 6.94
CA GLN A 639 -19.67 31.63 6.21
C GLN A 639 -19.39 31.57 4.71
N LEU A 640 -19.91 30.53 4.06
CA LEU A 640 -19.71 30.32 2.63
C LEU A 640 -20.56 31.30 1.80
N GLN A 641 -19.90 32.05 0.92
CA GLN A 641 -20.50 32.99 -0.02
C GLN A 641 -20.74 32.32 -1.38
N ASN A 642 -21.67 32.87 -2.15
CA ASN A 642 -21.90 32.40 -3.52
C ASN A 642 -20.62 32.65 -4.36
N PRO A 643 -20.00 31.60 -4.94
CA PRO A 643 -18.78 31.73 -5.73
C PRO A 643 -18.97 32.49 -7.05
N ILE A 644 -20.21 32.61 -7.53
CA ILE A 644 -20.61 33.40 -8.71
C ILE A 644 -21.98 34.07 -8.44
N PRO A 645 -22.02 35.20 -7.70
CA PRO A 645 -23.27 35.88 -7.39
C PRO A 645 -24.07 36.25 -8.65
N GLY A 646 -25.35 35.89 -8.69
CA GLY A 646 -26.25 36.16 -9.83
C GLY A 646 -26.31 35.09 -10.92
N ALA A 647 -25.49 34.03 -10.83
CA ALA A 647 -25.61 32.88 -11.73
C ALA A 647 -26.85 32.04 -11.37
N PRO A 648 -27.67 31.62 -12.36
CA PRO A 648 -28.82 30.76 -12.10
C PRO A 648 -28.37 29.36 -11.69
N VAL A 649 -29.03 28.80 -10.67
CA VAL A 649 -28.93 27.37 -10.35
C VAL A 649 -29.61 26.58 -11.46
N THR A 650 -28.84 25.72 -12.15
CA THR A 650 -29.33 24.89 -13.26
C THR A 650 -29.58 23.44 -12.84
N SER A 651 -28.93 22.97 -11.76
CA SER A 651 -29.21 21.66 -11.17
C SER A 651 -28.98 21.64 -9.66
N GLU A 652 -29.96 21.10 -8.93
CA GLU A 652 -29.96 21.00 -7.47
C GLU A 652 -29.18 19.78 -6.95
N PHE A 653 -28.79 19.82 -5.68
CA PHE A 653 -28.22 18.67 -4.97
C PHE A 653 -29.26 17.56 -4.79
N GLY A 654 -28.83 16.29 -4.94
CA GLY A 654 -29.67 15.11 -4.68
C GLY A 654 -29.97 14.24 -5.91
N PRO A 655 -30.97 13.35 -5.82
CA PRO A 655 -31.31 12.44 -6.92
C PRO A 655 -31.78 13.19 -8.17
N ARG A 656 -31.26 12.80 -9.34
CA ARG A 656 -31.68 13.33 -10.65
C ARG A 656 -31.60 12.24 -11.73
N ALA A 657 -32.35 12.41 -12.82
CA ALA A 657 -32.09 11.63 -14.03
C ALA A 657 -30.69 11.98 -14.55
N SER A 658 -29.90 11.00 -14.99
CA SER A 658 -28.56 11.26 -15.52
C SER A 658 -28.67 12.13 -16.78
N PRO A 659 -28.11 13.36 -16.78
CA PRO A 659 -28.31 14.30 -17.88
C PRO A 659 -27.39 14.06 -19.08
N CYS A 660 -26.38 13.19 -18.96
CA CYS A 660 -25.40 12.89 -20.00
C CYS A 660 -24.72 11.53 -19.80
N ALA A 661 -24.09 10.99 -20.84
CA ALA A 661 -23.22 9.82 -20.69
C ALA A 661 -22.04 10.13 -19.73
N GLY A 662 -21.94 9.38 -18.63
CA GLY A 662 -20.93 9.62 -17.58
C GLY A 662 -21.37 10.56 -16.45
N CYS A 663 -22.54 11.21 -16.56
CA CYS A 663 -23.10 12.03 -15.48
C CYS A 663 -23.78 11.15 -14.40
N SER A 664 -23.62 11.50 -13.12
CA SER A 664 -24.24 10.77 -11.99
C SER A 664 -25.75 11.01 -11.88
N SER A 665 -26.51 9.97 -11.51
CA SER A 665 -27.92 10.02 -11.12
C SER A 665 -28.13 10.50 -9.67
N ARG A 666 -27.06 10.64 -8.89
CA ARG A 666 -27.07 11.30 -7.57
C ARG A 666 -26.10 12.48 -7.62
N HIS A 667 -26.64 13.68 -7.67
CA HIS A 667 -25.89 14.91 -7.78
C HIS A 667 -25.34 15.32 -6.41
N ARG A 668 -24.02 15.40 -6.29
CA ARG A 668 -23.29 15.59 -5.02
C ARG A 668 -22.90 17.05 -4.78
N GLY A 669 -23.42 17.97 -5.58
CA GLY A 669 -23.20 19.42 -5.49
C GLY A 669 -24.37 20.17 -6.12
N ILE A 670 -24.16 21.45 -6.41
CA ILE A 670 -25.09 22.31 -7.15
C ILE A 670 -24.39 22.85 -8.39
N ASP A 671 -25.11 22.86 -9.51
CA ASP A 671 -24.61 23.38 -10.78
C ASP A 671 -25.11 24.82 -10.99
N LEU A 672 -24.18 25.75 -11.25
CA LEU A 672 -24.45 27.14 -11.61
C LEU A 672 -24.17 27.36 -13.10
N GLY A 673 -25.21 27.72 -13.85
CA GLY A 673 -25.12 27.92 -15.30
C GLY A 673 -24.40 29.22 -15.66
N VAL A 674 -23.20 29.12 -16.24
CA VAL A 674 -22.37 30.27 -16.63
C VAL A 674 -21.56 29.95 -17.88
N ALA A 675 -21.15 30.97 -18.64
CA ALA A 675 -20.26 30.77 -19.79
C ALA A 675 -18.89 30.23 -19.34
N SER A 676 -18.16 29.59 -20.26
CA SER A 676 -16.76 29.22 -20.02
C SER A 676 -15.91 30.46 -19.72
N HIS A 677 -14.88 30.26 -18.91
CA HIS A 677 -13.90 31.26 -18.47
C HIS A 677 -14.43 32.34 -17.49
N THR A 678 -15.68 32.24 -17.03
CA THR A 678 -16.22 33.11 -15.97
C THR A 678 -15.39 32.94 -14.68
N PRO A 679 -14.96 34.04 -14.02
CA PRO A 679 -14.20 33.96 -12.77
C PRO A 679 -15.00 33.27 -11.67
N VAL A 680 -14.39 32.28 -11.02
CA VAL A 680 -14.96 31.55 -9.89
C VAL A 680 -14.22 31.97 -8.62
N LYS A 681 -14.98 32.46 -7.64
CA LYS A 681 -14.44 32.94 -6.37
C LYS A 681 -14.45 31.85 -5.31
N ALA A 682 -13.46 31.86 -4.42
CA ALA A 682 -13.50 31.07 -3.20
C ALA A 682 -14.71 31.51 -2.35
N ALA A 683 -15.54 30.54 -1.97
CA ALA A 683 -16.73 30.77 -1.17
C ALA A 683 -16.37 31.34 0.22
N ASP A 684 -15.20 31.03 0.75
CA ASP A 684 -14.68 31.58 2.00
C ASP A 684 -13.14 31.55 2.00
N GLY A 685 -12.51 32.18 2.98
CA GLY A 685 -11.05 32.09 3.15
C GLY A 685 -10.63 30.66 3.49
N GLY A 686 -9.41 30.26 3.14
CA GLY A 686 -8.97 28.89 3.39
C GLY A 686 -7.68 28.52 2.71
N THR A 687 -7.31 27.25 2.81
CA THR A 687 -6.11 26.70 2.18
C THR A 687 -6.51 25.74 1.06
N VAL A 688 -5.88 25.87 -0.09
CA VAL A 688 -6.10 24.93 -1.20
C VAL A 688 -5.51 23.57 -0.84
N VAL A 689 -6.35 22.55 -0.72
CA VAL A 689 -5.95 21.17 -0.37
C VAL A 689 -5.89 20.24 -1.58
N TYR A 690 -6.47 20.67 -2.71
CA TYR A 690 -6.36 19.97 -3.99
C TYR A 690 -6.47 20.95 -5.15
N SER A 691 -5.63 20.77 -6.17
CA SER A 691 -5.68 21.52 -7.43
C SER A 691 -5.16 20.61 -8.55
N GLY A 692 -6.05 19.91 -9.22
CA GLY A 692 -5.70 18.77 -10.10
C GLY A 692 -6.86 18.25 -10.94
N TRP A 693 -6.59 17.23 -11.76
CA TRP A 693 -7.61 16.55 -12.57
C TRP A 693 -8.27 15.43 -11.77
N MET A 694 -9.59 15.46 -11.64
CA MET A 694 -10.37 14.46 -10.93
C MET A 694 -11.36 13.79 -11.89
N SER A 695 -11.40 12.44 -11.89
CA SER A 695 -12.28 11.68 -12.79
C SER A 695 -13.75 12.09 -12.61
N GLY A 696 -14.47 12.30 -13.70
CA GLY A 696 -15.85 12.83 -13.71
C GLY A 696 -15.93 14.36 -13.52
N TYR A 697 -15.18 14.93 -12.57
CA TYR A 697 -15.21 16.37 -12.23
C TYR A 697 -14.30 17.26 -13.10
N GLY A 698 -13.33 16.69 -13.81
CA GLY A 698 -12.39 17.45 -14.65
C GLY A 698 -11.40 18.28 -13.82
N GLU A 699 -11.04 19.46 -14.33
CA GLU A 699 -10.12 20.39 -13.66
C GLU A 699 -10.77 20.93 -12.37
N THR A 700 -10.23 20.54 -11.21
CA THR A 700 -10.89 20.73 -9.91
C THR A 700 -9.98 21.46 -8.92
N VAL A 701 -10.56 22.33 -8.09
CA VAL A 701 -9.91 22.96 -6.93
C VAL A 701 -10.71 22.61 -5.68
N ILE A 702 -10.05 22.27 -4.58
CA ILE A 702 -10.68 22.07 -3.27
C ILE A 702 -10.01 23.00 -2.27
N VAL A 703 -10.83 23.80 -1.56
CA VAL A 703 -10.39 24.73 -0.54
C VAL A 703 -10.91 24.28 0.82
N GLU A 704 -10.01 24.12 1.78
CA GLU A 704 -10.34 23.88 3.17
C GLU A 704 -10.50 25.20 3.92
N HIS A 705 -11.67 25.41 4.51
CA HIS A 705 -12.01 26.64 5.24
C HIS A 705 -11.80 26.50 6.76
N GLY A 706 -11.28 25.35 7.20
CA GLY A 706 -11.16 24.96 8.60
C GLY A 706 -12.47 24.45 9.19
N ARG A 707 -12.42 24.00 10.46
CA ARG A 707 -13.57 23.42 11.20
C ARG A 707 -14.25 22.24 10.48
N GLY A 708 -13.50 21.51 9.66
CA GLY A 708 -14.00 20.39 8.87
C GLY A 708 -14.92 20.75 7.71
N LEU A 709 -14.86 22.00 7.23
CA LEU A 709 -15.62 22.47 6.08
C LEU A 709 -14.70 22.66 4.87
N MET A 710 -15.03 22.03 3.74
CA MET A 710 -14.34 22.24 2.47
C MET A 710 -15.33 22.58 1.36
N THR A 711 -14.84 23.26 0.33
CA THR A 711 -15.58 23.46 -0.92
C THR A 711 -14.79 22.93 -2.11
N LEU A 712 -15.48 22.27 -3.02
CA LEU A 712 -14.95 21.74 -4.26
C LEU A 712 -15.54 22.51 -5.44
N TYR A 713 -14.70 22.94 -6.37
CA TYR A 713 -15.04 23.69 -7.58
C TYR A 713 -14.60 22.88 -8.80
N ALA A 714 -15.54 22.35 -9.58
CA ALA A 714 -15.28 21.41 -10.68
C ALA A 714 -15.66 21.96 -12.07
N HIS A 715 -15.34 21.18 -13.10
CA HIS A 715 -15.54 21.44 -14.53
C HIS A 715 -14.81 22.69 -15.05
N ASN A 716 -13.76 23.13 -14.38
CA ASN A 716 -13.09 24.38 -14.71
C ASN A 716 -12.36 24.33 -16.05
N SER A 717 -12.15 25.49 -16.68
CA SER A 717 -11.26 25.60 -17.84
C SER A 717 -9.81 25.86 -17.43
N LYS A 718 -9.57 26.48 -16.27
CA LYS A 718 -8.23 26.82 -15.78
C LYS A 718 -8.21 27.06 -14.27
N ARG A 719 -7.35 26.32 -13.56
CA ARG A 719 -7.02 26.54 -12.14
C ARG A 719 -6.01 27.69 -12.00
N LEU A 720 -6.19 28.58 -11.03
CA LEU A 720 -5.32 29.75 -10.80
C LEU A 720 -4.53 29.67 -9.49
N VAL A 721 -4.73 28.61 -8.71
CA VAL A 721 -4.11 28.38 -7.41
C VAL A 721 -3.56 26.95 -7.32
N LYS A 722 -2.56 26.73 -6.47
CA LYS A 722 -1.87 25.45 -6.24
C LYS A 722 -2.15 24.94 -4.82
N VAL A 723 -1.91 23.66 -4.58
CA VAL A 723 -2.02 23.06 -3.24
C VAL A 723 -1.09 23.80 -2.27
N GLY A 724 -1.62 24.17 -1.10
CA GLY A 724 -0.94 24.96 -0.08
C GLY A 724 -1.18 26.47 -0.16
N ASP A 725 -1.75 26.99 -1.25
CA ASP A 725 -2.06 28.41 -1.37
C ASP A 725 -3.15 28.82 -0.36
N ALA A 726 -2.90 29.89 0.39
CA ALA A 726 -3.93 30.55 1.18
C ALA A 726 -4.77 31.46 0.26
N VAL A 727 -6.09 31.32 0.34
CA VAL A 727 -7.05 32.10 -0.43
C VAL A 727 -7.97 32.87 0.50
N SER A 728 -8.34 34.09 0.12
CA SER A 728 -9.32 34.89 0.85
C SER A 728 -10.73 34.65 0.32
N ALA A 729 -11.75 34.84 1.16
CA ALA A 729 -13.14 34.82 0.70
C ALA A 729 -13.33 35.80 -0.46
N GLY A 730 -13.93 35.36 -1.56
CA GLY A 730 -14.11 36.18 -2.76
C GLY A 730 -12.90 36.26 -3.70
N GLN A 731 -11.74 35.69 -3.33
CA GLN A 731 -10.58 35.60 -4.22
C GLN A 731 -10.88 34.70 -5.41
N ILE A 732 -10.48 35.12 -6.62
CA ILE A 732 -10.63 34.31 -7.82
C ILE A 732 -9.61 33.17 -7.78
N ILE A 733 -10.08 31.93 -7.79
CA ILE A 733 -9.24 30.72 -7.63
C ILE A 733 -9.22 29.84 -8.89
N THR A 734 -10.23 29.98 -9.74
CA THR A 734 -10.36 29.20 -10.97
C THR A 734 -11.28 29.93 -11.96
N ARG A 735 -11.42 29.37 -13.17
CA ARG A 735 -12.36 29.86 -14.19
C ARG A 735 -13.27 28.71 -14.64
N SER A 736 -14.58 28.96 -14.72
CA SER A 736 -15.58 27.97 -15.16
C SER A 736 -15.25 27.40 -16.54
N GLY A 737 -15.79 26.23 -16.86
CA GLY A 737 -15.55 25.57 -18.14
C GLY A 737 -16.49 24.40 -18.35
N GLN A 738 -16.03 23.42 -19.13
CA GLN A 738 -16.73 22.15 -19.41
C GLN A 738 -15.73 20.98 -19.40
N SER A 739 -14.71 21.01 -18.54
CA SER A 739 -13.80 19.87 -18.41
C SER A 739 -14.48 18.71 -17.66
N GLY A 740 -14.11 17.46 -17.96
CA GLY A 740 -14.78 16.29 -17.39
C GLY A 740 -16.13 16.00 -18.02
N ALA A 741 -17.05 15.37 -17.28
CA ALA A 741 -18.37 14.98 -17.79
C ALA A 741 -19.41 16.07 -17.50
N GLY A 742 -20.02 16.66 -18.54
CA GLY A 742 -21.05 17.69 -18.39
C GLY A 742 -21.75 18.05 -19.70
N THR A 743 -22.98 18.55 -19.61
CA THR A 743 -23.85 18.87 -20.77
C THR A 743 -23.53 20.22 -21.43
N GLY A 744 -22.86 21.13 -20.72
CA GLY A 744 -22.47 22.45 -21.20
C GLY A 744 -21.63 23.20 -20.15
N PRO A 745 -21.13 24.42 -20.43
CA PRO A 745 -20.35 25.18 -19.46
C PRO A 745 -21.14 25.52 -18.20
N HIS A 746 -20.56 25.23 -17.03
CA HIS A 746 -21.11 25.55 -15.72
C HIS A 746 -20.03 25.47 -14.63
N LEU A 747 -20.35 25.90 -13.42
CA LEU A 747 -19.59 25.57 -12.21
C LEU A 747 -20.36 24.52 -11.41
N HIS A 748 -19.71 23.40 -11.10
CA HIS A 748 -20.20 22.46 -10.10
C HIS A 748 -19.54 22.77 -8.75
N ILE A 749 -20.36 23.10 -7.74
CA ILE A 749 -19.89 23.37 -6.37
C ILE A 749 -20.43 22.34 -5.37
N THR A 750 -19.52 21.75 -4.61
CA THR A 750 -19.83 20.83 -3.52
C THR A 750 -19.35 21.40 -2.20
N VAL A 751 -20.17 21.26 -1.15
CA VAL A 751 -19.78 21.53 0.23
C VAL A 751 -19.57 20.20 0.94
N ILE A 752 -18.43 20.07 1.62
CA ILE A 752 -18.02 18.85 2.32
C ILE A 752 -17.91 19.18 3.81
N GLU A 753 -18.65 18.44 4.64
CA GLU A 753 -18.74 18.61 6.09
C GLU A 753 -18.05 17.45 6.82
N GLY A 754 -17.41 17.73 7.95
CA GLY A 754 -16.69 16.72 8.73
C GLY A 754 -15.39 16.25 8.05
N ALA A 755 -14.82 17.08 7.17
CA ALA A 755 -13.56 16.77 6.52
C ALA A 755 -12.39 16.85 7.51
N THR A 756 -11.44 15.92 7.39
CA THR A 756 -10.18 15.93 8.11
C THR A 756 -9.26 16.99 7.48
N PRO A 757 -8.67 17.90 8.29
CA PRO A 757 -7.78 18.94 7.77
C PRO A 757 -6.66 18.39 6.88
N GLY A 758 -6.42 19.05 5.74
CA GLY A 758 -5.41 18.65 4.76
C GLY A 758 -5.72 17.40 3.93
N ASN A 759 -6.82 16.67 4.18
CA ASN A 759 -7.21 15.50 3.39
C ASN A 759 -8.40 15.82 2.45
N PRO A 760 -8.16 16.00 1.13
CA PRO A 760 -9.19 16.39 0.17
C PRO A 760 -10.22 15.29 -0.13
N TYR A 761 -10.04 14.06 0.36
CA TYR A 761 -10.92 12.92 0.12
C TYR A 761 -11.76 12.53 1.35
N SER A 762 -11.74 13.36 2.39
CA SER A 762 -12.41 13.10 3.66
C SER A 762 -13.68 13.94 3.83
N GLY A 763 -14.56 13.51 4.72
CA GLY A 763 -15.82 14.18 5.01
C GLY A 763 -16.99 13.70 4.16
N ARG A 764 -18.16 14.32 4.38
CA ARG A 764 -19.42 13.98 3.72
C ARG A 764 -19.89 15.15 2.87
N GLU A 765 -20.20 14.87 1.61
CA GLU A 765 -20.84 15.82 0.70
C GLU A 765 -22.26 16.13 1.19
N VAL A 766 -22.57 17.42 1.38
CA VAL A 766 -23.84 17.90 1.91
C VAL A 766 -24.46 18.91 0.95
N ASP A 767 -25.78 19.08 1.06
CA ASP A 767 -26.52 20.08 0.28
C ASP A 767 -25.92 21.49 0.47
N PRO A 768 -25.33 22.10 -0.58
CA PRO A 768 -24.73 23.42 -0.49
C PRO A 768 -25.70 24.52 -0.05
N ARG A 769 -27.02 24.38 -0.24
CA ARG A 769 -28.02 25.37 0.22
C ARG A 769 -28.08 25.53 1.73
N LYS A 770 -27.55 24.56 2.50
CA LYS A 770 -27.41 24.69 3.96
C LYS A 770 -26.39 25.75 4.37
N TYR A 771 -25.44 26.07 3.47
CA TYR A 771 -24.29 26.91 3.76
C TYR A 771 -24.19 28.14 2.86
N ILE A 772 -24.61 28.02 1.61
CA ILE A 772 -24.49 29.06 0.58
C ILE A 772 -25.89 29.52 0.17
N LYS A 773 -26.10 30.83 0.19
CA LYS A 773 -27.28 31.46 -0.43
C LYS A 773 -26.96 31.73 -1.90
N PHE A 774 -27.57 30.97 -2.80
CA PHE A 774 -27.38 31.11 -4.24
C PHE A 774 -28.26 32.21 -4.84
#